data_AF-D6ZD21-F1
#
_entry.id   AF-D6ZD21-F1
#
_cell.length_a   1.000
_cell.length_b   1.000
_cell.length_c   1.000
_cell.angle_alpha   90.00
_cell.angle_beta   90.00
_cell.angle_gamma   90.00
#
_symmetry.space_group_name_H-M   'P 1'
#
loop_
_entity.id
_entity.type
_entity.pdbx_description
1 polymer ?
#
loop_
_entity_poly.entity_id
_entity_poly.type
_entity_poly.pdbx_seq_one_letter_code
_entity_poly.pdbx_strand_id
1 'polypeptide(L)'
;MRSNERPKPTIGHRPGSAGRGPLVIPALALLSILCSLLVPFLPVSQKTASLDWGGHSWKTGASNDVTAPLVALMPLDLRASIPCSAVAQLPPSGGVLLSTSPKDWAGSVGRGLFVQAFPDQVQVTSHGQLLASVPRAAGAAPRCQKIDVWATPVNVGVAFDGLAPQDGPAQNVVSPHFRPEFSGVFTDLKGPLYTPPSLNATVDTRFDVTATALKTAAILLSAGALVAALLLRWGPPRPRLRLPKATALDAVVAGVLLVWNWLGAYSADDGYLIVMGRAARGSGYMANYYRYFGAAEAPFDWYDRILALAVSVTDRGVWLRLISVAAGLGVWWLLSRIVLPRLGRAVARHALALPAAAAALLAFWLPFCSGLRPEALIVLGATSTWCLAEAAITSRGRVVALAALAVLVAAFTQALAPQGVAATAALLAATPAVLRKLRPFKLADLVVLLASGLAVLSVVFAQQTFAGVLEAVRLRYAVDTTNSWAQEFLRWNSLLNYSPEGSIARRWPLLAMLLCLGVVVFALSLRRIAGVRQGSAWRIVSATFLTMLLLSFVPYKWPEHFGVFAGFGAALAASATALAAHYAKRSSFVSALVASAAFFLAALTAAGKNGWFWVQSFSIPSFFARPVLGTHAVSSLLLLGFLLFGAIAGFLYLRRDYAPAPKPGQTETRWRKARHRLAQGPILWISLGLVAIEFVDFAAAAYSRYPAYSLALGNVRAAAGGCGLADAVLAEADPNAGFLRPADGMDPKSALGAVQSVGFTATGLPEEAAALGDGTPPGIAHVNHSGSEPVPVDGQEAGTSAGYSQSTHTLSLPFGLAQDTPVLGSYGYNTGEARLVSGWYELGPISKDTPLIVMSAAGHIASAYLDGTGIYGQDVAFEFGARRDGGVAATGSVPAIDPGDPQTSYPWRNLRLPTSAVPTGSTLVRVVVNDHDLQQDQWVAVTPPRLPHLVTLQQLIGSTDPVFLDFAVAEQFPCQRPFGAQDGVAQLPKWRILPDHRLAGTASLSWLGDPGGGLLGIVEPLLDPTTVPTYLTGDWRRDWGSAQRYALIPKNAVPSAITTGEKTRPGWWRPGPSQALEPA
;
A
#
# COMPACT_ATOMS: atom_id res chain seq x y z
N MET A 1 19.23 0.01 95.26
CA MET A 1 20.13 -1.00 94.66
C MET A 1 19.30 -1.75 93.60
N ARG A 2 19.10 -1.33 92.34
CA ARG A 2 19.99 -1.03 91.19
C ARG A 2 21.03 -2.12 90.91
N SER A 3 20.70 -2.99 89.96
CA SER A 3 21.56 -4.00 89.36
C SER A 3 21.93 -3.63 87.91
N ASN A 4 23.25 -3.55 87.71
CA ASN A 4 24.07 -3.89 86.54
C ASN A 4 23.49 -3.85 85.11
N GLU A 5 23.98 -2.89 84.31
CA GLU A 5 24.39 -3.14 82.92
C GLU A 5 25.70 -2.40 82.61
N ARG A 6 26.67 -3.10 82.00
CA ARG A 6 27.97 -2.59 81.56
C ARG A 6 27.83 -1.76 80.26
N PRO A 7 28.72 -0.79 80.00
CA PRO A 7 28.67 0.07 78.80
C PRO A 7 29.25 -0.63 77.57
N LYS A 8 28.57 -0.52 76.42
CA LYS A 8 29.13 -0.82 75.08
C LYS A 8 29.81 0.44 74.51
N PRO A 9 30.93 0.31 73.77
CA PRO A 9 31.64 1.45 73.21
C PRO A 9 30.87 2.07 72.04
N THR A 10 30.87 3.39 72.00
CA THR A 10 30.39 4.25 70.92
C THR A 10 31.22 4.04 69.65
N ILE A 11 30.64 3.35 68.66
CA ILE A 11 31.16 3.35 67.29
C ILE A 11 30.77 4.70 66.67
N GLY A 12 31.75 5.58 66.50
CA GLY A 12 31.59 6.82 65.76
C GLY A 12 31.12 6.57 64.33
N HIS A 13 29.95 7.10 64.00
CA HIS A 13 29.55 7.29 62.61
C HIS A 13 30.52 8.28 61.95
N ARG A 14 31.35 7.79 61.03
CA ARG A 14 32.04 8.64 60.06
C ARG A 14 30.98 9.41 59.24
N PRO A 15 31.13 10.73 59.03
CA PRO A 15 30.26 11.49 58.15
C PRO A 15 30.36 10.92 56.73
N GLY A 16 29.19 10.73 56.11
CA GLY A 16 29.05 10.06 54.83
C GLY A 16 29.75 10.78 53.68
N SER A 17 30.12 9.99 52.67
CA SER A 17 30.53 10.40 51.33
C SER A 17 29.36 10.98 50.50
N ALA A 18 28.49 11.77 51.13
CA ALA A 18 27.34 12.43 50.51
C ALA A 18 27.76 13.81 49.96
N GLY A 19 28.54 13.84 48.87
CA GLY A 19 29.03 15.12 48.33
C GLY A 19 29.13 15.25 46.80
N ARG A 20 29.16 14.16 46.03
CA ARG A 20 29.36 14.24 44.56
C ARG A 20 28.26 13.61 43.70
N GLY A 21 27.24 12.99 44.30
CA GLY A 21 26.13 12.34 43.59
C GLY A 21 25.01 13.23 42.98
N PRO A 22 24.68 14.44 43.47
CA PRO A 22 23.47 15.14 43.03
C PRO A 22 23.57 15.83 41.65
N LEU A 23 24.79 16.06 41.13
CA LEU A 23 25.02 16.76 39.85
C LEU A 23 25.20 15.83 38.64
N VAL A 24 25.46 14.54 38.86
CA VAL A 24 25.79 13.60 37.77
C VAL A 24 24.58 13.32 36.86
N ILE A 25 23.39 13.07 37.45
CA ILE A 25 22.17 12.80 36.69
C ILE A 25 21.79 13.96 35.75
N PRO A 26 21.68 15.22 36.24
CA PRO A 26 21.36 16.34 35.34
C PRO A 26 22.46 16.61 34.31
N ALA A 27 23.74 16.38 34.64
CA ALA A 27 24.84 16.52 33.67
C ALA A 27 24.75 15.50 32.54
N LEU A 28 24.47 14.23 32.84
CA LEU A 28 24.26 13.18 31.83
C LEU A 28 23.01 13.45 30.98
N ALA A 29 21.92 13.89 31.60
CA ALA A 29 20.71 14.26 30.86
C ALA A 29 20.94 15.48 29.96
N LEU A 30 21.69 16.48 30.42
CA LEU A 30 22.08 17.64 29.61
C LEU A 30 22.98 17.24 28.43
N LEU A 31 23.95 16.35 28.66
CA LEU A 31 24.79 15.80 27.59
C LEU A 31 23.92 15.10 26.53
N SER A 32 22.95 14.30 26.96
CA SER A 32 22.00 13.65 26.04
C SER A 32 21.18 14.64 25.22
N ILE A 33 20.69 15.72 25.84
CA ILE A 33 19.98 16.81 25.16
C ILE A 33 20.87 17.46 24.11
N LEU A 34 22.07 17.89 24.50
CA LEU A 34 23.00 18.58 23.61
C LEU A 34 23.37 17.71 22.42
N CYS A 35 23.73 16.44 22.66
CA CYS A 35 24.02 15.50 21.58
C CYS A 35 22.80 15.29 20.67
N SER A 36 21.61 15.06 21.23
CA SER A 36 20.38 14.84 20.43
C SER A 36 20.02 16.02 19.54
N LEU A 37 20.22 17.26 20.02
CA LEU A 37 19.97 18.46 19.25
C LEU A 37 21.03 18.73 18.18
N LEU A 38 22.27 18.26 18.40
CA LEU A 38 23.37 18.44 17.44
C LEU A 38 23.33 17.40 16.32
N VAL A 39 22.93 16.15 16.58
CA VAL A 39 22.92 15.04 15.60
C VAL A 39 22.34 15.41 14.22
N PRO A 40 21.21 16.13 14.10
CA PRO A 40 20.64 16.52 12.80
C PRO A 40 21.56 17.39 11.94
N PHE A 41 22.47 18.15 12.57
CA PHE A 41 23.33 19.15 11.94
C PHE A 41 24.78 18.67 11.77
N LEU A 42 25.15 17.54 12.38
CA LEU A 42 26.51 17.00 12.28
C LEU A 42 26.84 16.55 10.84
N PRO A 43 28.12 16.59 10.45
CA PRO A 43 28.54 16.22 9.11
C PRO A 43 28.21 14.77 8.76
N VAL A 44 27.87 14.55 7.50
CA VAL A 44 27.63 13.23 6.88
C VAL A 44 28.55 13.02 5.69
N SER A 45 28.81 11.77 5.33
CA SER A 45 29.51 11.43 4.09
C SER A 45 28.50 11.11 3.01
N GLN A 46 28.45 11.92 1.97
CA GLN A 46 27.56 11.75 0.82
C GLN A 46 28.28 10.97 -0.28
N LYS A 47 27.66 9.93 -0.80
CA LYS A 47 28.11 9.26 -2.04
C LYS A 47 27.65 10.11 -3.23
N THR A 48 28.57 10.62 -4.03
CA THR A 48 28.26 11.45 -5.22
C THR A 48 28.32 10.61 -6.48
N ALA A 49 27.43 10.87 -7.44
CA ALA A 49 27.42 10.20 -8.73
C ALA A 49 27.30 11.20 -9.88
N SER A 50 28.03 10.96 -10.97
CA SER A 50 27.97 11.74 -12.20
C SER A 50 28.02 10.84 -13.43
N LEU A 51 27.42 11.34 -14.51
CA LEU A 51 27.42 10.72 -15.83
C LEU A 51 28.18 11.63 -16.79
N ASP A 52 29.16 11.04 -17.47
CA ASP A 52 29.96 11.69 -18.51
C ASP A 52 29.75 10.95 -19.84
N TRP A 53 29.16 11.64 -20.80
CA TRP A 53 28.82 11.07 -22.10
C TRP A 53 29.44 11.88 -23.26
N GLY A 54 29.84 11.18 -24.32
CA GLY A 54 30.44 11.78 -25.49
C GLY A 54 31.88 12.26 -25.26
N GLY A 55 32.34 13.25 -26.02
CA GLY A 55 33.74 13.69 -25.92
C GLY A 55 34.71 12.52 -26.15
N HIS A 56 35.50 12.20 -25.13
CA HIS A 56 36.46 11.09 -25.15
C HIS A 56 35.83 9.69 -25.16
N SER A 57 34.56 9.54 -24.77
CA SER A 57 33.86 8.25 -24.75
C SER A 57 33.06 7.96 -26.03
N TRP A 58 33.14 8.85 -27.04
CA TRP A 58 32.44 8.71 -28.32
C TRP A 58 32.93 7.50 -29.12
N LYS A 59 31.99 6.68 -29.58
CA LYS A 59 32.25 5.48 -30.40
C LYS A 59 31.90 5.76 -31.85
N THR A 60 32.81 5.41 -32.77
CA THR A 60 32.64 5.65 -34.22
C THR A 60 31.89 4.53 -34.95
N GLY A 61 31.87 3.31 -34.40
CA GLY A 61 31.31 2.10 -35.04
C GLY A 61 30.15 1.43 -34.29
N ALA A 62 29.66 2.01 -33.20
CA ALA A 62 28.56 1.47 -32.39
C ALA A 62 27.57 2.59 -32.03
N SER A 63 26.36 2.23 -31.57
CA SER A 63 25.44 3.24 -31.02
C SER A 63 26.08 3.95 -29.83
N ASN A 64 25.88 5.27 -29.78
CA ASN A 64 26.26 6.09 -28.63
C ASN A 64 25.08 6.30 -27.67
N ASP A 65 23.91 5.73 -27.94
CA ASP A 65 22.76 5.83 -27.06
C ASP A 65 23.03 5.12 -25.72
N VAL A 66 22.78 5.81 -24.62
CA VAL A 66 22.92 5.23 -23.27
C VAL A 66 21.67 5.41 -22.45
N THR A 67 21.34 4.41 -21.62
CA THR A 67 20.27 4.50 -20.63
C THR A 67 20.84 4.77 -19.24
N ALA A 68 20.22 5.70 -18.53
CA ALA A 68 20.55 6.05 -17.14
C ALA A 68 19.30 6.65 -16.47
N PRO A 69 18.24 5.85 -16.27
CA PRO A 69 17.00 6.31 -15.67
C PRO A 69 17.24 6.78 -14.23
N LEU A 70 17.07 8.07 -13.97
CA LEU A 70 17.32 8.64 -12.64
C LEU A 70 16.12 8.39 -11.71
N VAL A 71 16.39 7.97 -10.48
CA VAL A 71 15.35 7.79 -9.44
C VAL A 71 14.66 9.11 -9.10
N ALA A 72 15.43 10.20 -9.10
CA ALA A 72 14.89 11.54 -8.87
C ALA A 72 14.22 12.13 -10.12
N LEU A 73 14.13 11.40 -11.24
CA LEU A 73 13.69 11.84 -12.58
C LEU A 73 14.53 12.95 -13.23
N MET A 74 15.06 13.89 -12.45
CA MET A 74 15.89 15.01 -12.90
C MET A 74 17.29 14.94 -12.27
N PRO A 75 18.34 15.35 -13.00
CA PRO A 75 19.67 15.52 -12.44
C PRO A 75 19.74 16.77 -11.56
N LEU A 76 20.74 16.83 -10.69
CA LEU A 76 21.02 18.02 -9.89
C LEU A 76 21.53 19.17 -10.78
N ASP A 77 22.48 18.87 -11.67
CA ASP A 77 23.06 19.78 -12.66
C ASP A 77 23.30 19.01 -13.95
N LEU A 78 23.07 19.64 -15.09
CA LEU A 78 23.34 19.11 -16.42
C LEU A 78 23.98 20.19 -17.28
N ARG A 79 25.04 19.82 -18.00
CA ARG A 79 25.68 20.65 -19.03
C ARG A 79 25.92 19.82 -20.28
N ALA A 80 25.44 20.31 -21.41
CA ALA A 80 25.69 19.74 -22.71
C ALA A 80 26.40 20.76 -23.61
N SER A 81 27.39 20.29 -24.38
CA SER A 81 28.10 21.10 -25.36
C SER A 81 28.15 20.35 -26.69
N ILE A 82 27.52 20.93 -27.71
CA ILE A 82 27.32 20.30 -29.02
C ILE A 82 27.97 21.19 -30.08
N PRO A 83 28.98 20.72 -30.82
CA PRO A 83 29.62 21.54 -31.84
C PRO A 83 28.65 21.79 -33.00
N CYS A 84 28.58 23.03 -33.49
CA CYS A 84 27.66 23.40 -34.57
C CYS A 84 27.94 22.63 -35.88
N SER A 85 29.18 22.15 -36.08
CA SER A 85 29.54 21.26 -37.19
C SER A 85 28.74 19.95 -37.20
N ALA A 86 28.21 19.50 -36.05
CA ALA A 86 27.35 18.33 -35.97
C ALA A 86 25.99 18.53 -36.65
N VAL A 87 25.50 19.77 -36.78
CA VAL A 87 24.25 20.09 -37.49
C VAL A 87 24.31 19.67 -38.96
N ALA A 88 25.50 19.80 -39.58
CA ALA A 88 25.73 19.44 -40.97
C ALA A 88 25.79 17.92 -41.21
N GLN A 89 25.97 17.12 -40.14
CA GLN A 89 26.05 15.65 -40.22
C GLN A 89 24.66 14.98 -40.23
N LEU A 90 23.61 15.71 -39.85
CA LEU A 90 22.25 15.21 -39.91
C LEU A 90 21.69 15.28 -41.35
N PRO A 91 20.80 14.36 -41.75
CA PRO A 91 20.20 14.37 -43.09
C PRO A 91 19.35 15.63 -43.32
N PRO A 92 19.02 15.98 -44.57
CA PRO A 92 18.19 17.15 -44.88
C PRO A 92 16.83 17.14 -44.17
N SER A 93 16.25 15.96 -43.93
CA SER A 93 15.01 15.79 -43.16
C SER A 93 15.12 16.20 -41.68
N GLY A 94 16.33 16.33 -41.15
CA GLY A 94 16.58 16.64 -39.74
C GLY A 94 16.92 15.42 -38.89
N GLY A 95 16.93 15.60 -37.57
CA GLY A 95 17.22 14.56 -36.59
C GLY A 95 17.58 15.12 -35.22
N VAL A 96 17.80 14.22 -34.27
CA VAL A 96 18.19 14.56 -32.89
C VAL A 96 19.71 14.67 -32.79
N LEU A 97 20.23 15.86 -32.45
CA LEU A 97 21.65 16.04 -32.13
C LEU A 97 21.96 15.45 -30.76
N LEU A 98 21.11 15.74 -29.77
CA LEU A 98 21.18 15.22 -28.42
C LEU A 98 19.79 15.29 -27.77
N SER A 99 19.39 14.24 -27.06
CA SER A 99 18.23 14.28 -26.17
C SER A 99 18.45 13.51 -24.88
N THR A 100 17.67 13.84 -23.85
CA THR A 100 17.67 13.12 -22.55
C THR A 100 16.54 12.09 -22.41
N SER A 101 15.68 11.99 -23.43
CA SER A 101 14.60 11.01 -23.59
C SER A 101 14.59 10.45 -25.02
N PRO A 102 14.21 9.18 -25.26
CA PRO A 102 14.16 8.60 -26.60
C PRO A 102 13.10 9.27 -27.48
N LYS A 103 13.43 9.71 -28.69
CA LYS A 103 12.49 10.42 -29.57
C LYS A 103 11.23 9.64 -29.96
N ASP A 104 11.28 8.31 -29.89
CA ASP A 104 10.21 7.41 -30.32
C ASP A 104 9.11 7.26 -29.25
N TRP A 105 9.32 7.76 -28.03
CA TRP A 105 8.29 7.80 -27.00
C TRP A 105 7.41 9.06 -27.14
N ALA A 106 6.09 8.89 -27.18
CA ALA A 106 5.14 9.96 -27.48
C ALA A 106 5.21 11.16 -26.52
N GLY A 107 5.54 10.93 -25.24
CA GLY A 107 5.64 11.99 -24.22
C GLY A 107 6.97 12.75 -24.19
N SER A 108 7.92 12.42 -25.07
CA SER A 108 9.33 12.79 -24.86
C SER A 108 9.61 14.28 -24.85
N VAL A 109 9.12 15.02 -25.85
CA VAL A 109 9.40 16.46 -25.99
C VAL A 109 8.81 17.25 -24.82
N GLY A 110 7.72 16.75 -24.23
CA GLY A 110 7.08 17.37 -23.07
C GLY A 110 7.88 17.27 -21.78
N ARG A 111 8.80 16.29 -21.64
CA ARG A 111 9.51 16.02 -20.38
C ARG A 111 11.04 16.15 -20.47
N GLY A 112 11.63 15.72 -21.58
CA GLY A 112 13.09 15.70 -21.76
C GLY A 112 13.68 17.01 -22.31
N LEU A 113 15.01 17.02 -22.44
CA LEU A 113 15.77 17.99 -23.22
C LEU A 113 15.90 17.45 -24.65
N PHE A 114 15.67 18.31 -25.65
CA PHE A 114 15.85 17.99 -27.06
C PHE A 114 16.61 19.11 -27.75
N VAL A 115 17.74 18.76 -28.34
CA VAL A 115 18.47 19.58 -29.30
C VAL A 115 18.28 18.92 -30.66
N GLN A 116 17.42 19.50 -31.49
CA GLN A 116 16.95 18.90 -32.73
C GLN A 116 17.22 19.83 -33.92
N ALA A 117 17.62 19.25 -35.05
CA ALA A 117 17.62 19.93 -36.32
C ALA A 117 16.39 19.50 -37.11
N PHE A 118 15.58 20.47 -37.53
CA PHE A 118 14.52 20.34 -38.52
C PHE A 118 15.07 20.67 -39.91
N PRO A 119 14.29 20.57 -41.00
CA PRO A 119 14.76 20.97 -42.33
C PRO A 119 15.24 22.42 -42.41
N ASP A 120 14.55 23.35 -41.75
CA ASP A 120 14.77 24.79 -41.82
C ASP A 120 15.38 25.41 -40.55
N GLN A 121 15.26 24.74 -39.40
CA GLN A 121 15.64 25.29 -38.09
C GLN A 121 16.41 24.30 -37.21
N VAL A 122 17.20 24.82 -36.27
CA VAL A 122 17.73 24.07 -35.12
C VAL A 122 17.05 24.61 -33.87
N GLN A 123 16.40 23.72 -33.13
CA GLN A 123 15.63 24.07 -31.94
C GLN A 123 16.19 23.37 -30.71
N VAL A 124 16.11 24.07 -29.59
CA VAL A 124 16.40 23.55 -28.27
C VAL A 124 15.15 23.69 -27.41
N THR A 125 14.60 22.56 -26.98
CA THR A 125 13.45 22.49 -26.09
C THR A 125 13.82 21.74 -24.81
N SER A 126 13.25 22.14 -23.68
CA SER A 126 13.43 21.47 -22.38
C SER A 126 12.10 21.44 -21.64
N HIS A 127 11.64 20.25 -21.26
CA HIS A 127 10.39 20.06 -20.53
C HIS A 127 9.20 20.81 -21.18
N GLY A 128 9.00 20.60 -22.50
CA GLY A 128 7.96 21.25 -23.28
C GLY A 128 8.19 22.73 -23.63
N GLN A 129 9.19 23.40 -23.04
CA GLN A 129 9.48 24.80 -23.29
C GLN A 129 10.50 24.97 -24.42
N LEU A 130 10.17 25.77 -25.44
CA LEU A 130 11.13 26.22 -26.45
C LEU A 130 12.10 27.24 -25.84
N LEU A 131 13.39 26.92 -25.85
CA LEU A 131 14.45 27.78 -25.31
C LEU A 131 15.10 28.61 -26.41
N ALA A 132 15.48 27.98 -27.52
CA ALA A 132 16.10 28.64 -28.67
C ALA A 132 15.62 28.03 -29.98
N SER A 133 15.58 28.86 -31.02
CA SER A 133 15.32 28.44 -32.40
C SER A 133 16.11 29.32 -33.36
N VAL A 134 17.00 28.72 -34.16
CA VAL A 134 17.80 29.43 -35.16
C VAL A 134 17.65 28.77 -36.52
N PRO A 135 17.74 29.50 -37.66
CA PRO A 135 17.76 28.90 -38.98
C PRO A 135 18.89 27.87 -39.09
N ARG A 136 18.62 26.71 -39.70
CA ARG A 136 19.59 25.62 -39.83
C ARG A 136 20.86 26.05 -40.56
N ALA A 137 20.72 26.93 -41.56
CA ALA A 137 21.86 27.52 -42.25
C ALA A 137 22.77 28.33 -41.32
N ALA A 138 22.20 29.06 -40.34
CA ALA A 138 22.98 29.79 -39.33
C ALA A 138 23.60 28.82 -38.31
N GLY A 139 22.83 27.82 -37.85
CA GLY A 139 23.30 26.80 -36.92
C GLY A 139 24.38 25.86 -37.49
N ALA A 140 24.48 25.73 -38.82
CA ALA A 140 25.54 24.96 -39.50
C ALA A 140 26.69 25.85 -40.03
N ALA A 141 26.60 27.17 -39.88
CA ALA A 141 27.60 28.08 -40.40
C ALA A 141 28.92 28.01 -39.61
N PRO A 142 30.10 28.22 -40.23
CA PRO A 142 31.39 28.20 -39.54
C PRO A 142 31.54 29.22 -38.39
N ARG A 143 30.70 30.27 -38.37
CA ARG A 143 30.63 31.25 -37.28
C ARG A 143 29.98 30.70 -36.02
N CYS A 144 29.07 29.73 -36.15
CA CYS A 144 28.51 29.00 -35.01
C CYS A 144 29.58 28.01 -34.53
N GLN A 145 30.06 28.18 -33.31
CA GLN A 145 31.11 27.31 -32.77
C GLN A 145 30.49 26.11 -32.06
N LYS A 146 29.61 26.37 -31.09
CA LYS A 146 28.96 25.35 -30.28
C LYS A 146 27.60 25.82 -29.75
N ILE A 147 26.77 24.84 -29.41
CA ILE A 147 25.50 24.98 -28.70
C ILE A 147 25.76 24.51 -27.28
N ASP A 148 25.74 25.44 -26.33
CA ASP A 148 25.86 25.14 -24.91
C ASP A 148 24.48 25.17 -24.27
N VAL A 149 24.13 24.09 -23.58
CA VAL A 149 22.89 23.96 -22.81
C VAL A 149 23.25 23.65 -21.36
N TRP A 150 22.61 24.32 -20.42
CA TRP A 150 22.76 24.02 -19.01
C TRP A 150 21.40 23.97 -18.30
N ALA A 151 21.29 23.08 -17.33
CA ALA A 151 20.12 22.96 -16.48
C ALA A 151 20.59 22.77 -15.03
N THR A 152 20.28 23.74 -14.18
CA THR A 152 20.72 23.80 -12.77
C THR A 152 19.52 24.05 -11.86
N PRO A 153 19.65 23.90 -10.53
CA PRO A 153 18.56 24.22 -9.60
C PRO A 153 18.20 25.72 -9.56
N VAL A 154 18.97 26.57 -10.27
CA VAL A 154 18.78 28.02 -10.32
C VAL A 154 18.11 28.46 -11.63
N ASN A 155 18.52 27.89 -12.76
CA ASN A 155 17.99 28.22 -14.08
C ASN A 155 18.30 27.12 -15.11
N VAL A 156 17.57 27.18 -16.22
CA VAL A 156 17.83 26.39 -17.43
C VAL A 156 18.11 27.37 -18.56
N GLY A 157 19.11 27.12 -19.38
CA GLY A 157 19.47 28.03 -20.46
C GLY A 157 20.20 27.37 -21.60
N VAL A 158 20.27 28.13 -22.70
CA VAL A 158 20.94 27.76 -23.94
C VAL A 158 21.66 28.97 -24.52
N ALA A 159 22.81 28.74 -25.15
CA ALA A 159 23.55 29.73 -25.92
C ALA A 159 24.16 29.08 -27.17
N PHE A 160 23.97 29.71 -28.34
CA PHE A 160 24.69 29.39 -29.57
C PHE A 160 25.87 30.36 -29.71
N ASP A 161 27.08 29.86 -29.48
CA ASP A 161 28.29 30.66 -29.52
C ASP A 161 28.60 31.12 -30.94
N GLY A 162 28.74 32.44 -31.13
CA GLY A 162 29.11 33.08 -32.39
C GLY A 162 27.94 33.48 -33.29
N LEU A 163 26.68 33.31 -32.83
CA LEU A 163 25.49 33.85 -33.50
C LEU A 163 25.04 35.17 -32.87
N ALA A 164 24.56 36.09 -33.70
CA ALA A 164 24.03 37.39 -33.26
C ALA A 164 22.49 37.34 -33.13
N PRO A 165 21.86 38.29 -32.41
CA PRO A 165 20.40 38.31 -32.26
C PRO A 165 19.61 38.36 -33.58
N GLN A 166 20.22 38.90 -34.64
CA GLN A 166 19.62 38.90 -35.99
C GLN A 166 19.52 37.52 -36.65
N ASP A 167 20.28 36.53 -36.16
CA ASP A 167 20.27 35.15 -36.67
C ASP A 167 19.17 34.31 -35.99
N GLY A 168 18.32 34.92 -35.16
CA GLY A 168 17.25 34.26 -34.40
C GLY A 168 17.50 34.25 -32.89
N PRO A 169 16.53 33.78 -32.08
CA PRO A 169 16.70 33.61 -30.63
C PRO A 169 17.74 32.52 -30.32
N ALA A 170 19.01 32.94 -30.33
CA ALA A 170 20.20 32.12 -30.13
C ALA A 170 20.62 31.96 -28.65
N GLN A 171 20.01 32.71 -27.74
CA GLN A 171 20.29 32.64 -26.31
C GLN A 171 19.03 32.89 -25.50
N ASN A 172 18.79 32.08 -24.48
CA ASN A 172 17.68 32.26 -23.55
C ASN A 172 17.96 31.60 -22.21
N VAL A 173 17.40 32.15 -21.14
CA VAL A 173 17.49 31.61 -19.77
C VAL A 173 16.12 31.67 -19.13
N VAL A 174 15.65 30.53 -18.64
CA VAL A 174 14.32 30.34 -18.06
C VAL A 174 14.40 29.83 -16.62
N SER A 175 13.24 29.77 -15.99
CA SER A 175 13.05 29.22 -14.63
C SER A 175 13.56 27.77 -14.49
N PRO A 176 14.04 27.36 -13.30
CA PRO A 176 14.46 25.97 -13.03
C PRO A 176 13.30 24.95 -13.05
N HIS A 177 12.05 25.41 -13.22
CA HIS A 177 10.88 24.55 -13.47
C HIS A 177 11.04 23.72 -14.75
N PHE A 178 11.67 24.28 -15.78
CA PHE A 178 11.85 23.61 -17.07
C PHE A 178 13.08 22.69 -17.11
N ARG A 179 13.55 22.20 -15.96
CA ARG A 179 14.64 21.22 -15.92
C ARG A 179 14.18 19.92 -16.59
N PRO A 180 15.02 19.33 -17.45
CA PRO A 180 14.62 18.16 -18.20
C PRO A 180 14.64 16.91 -17.32
N GLU A 181 13.67 16.03 -17.54
CA GLU A 181 13.78 14.65 -17.11
C GLU A 181 14.90 13.93 -17.85
N PHE A 182 15.49 12.94 -17.18
CA PHE A 182 16.69 12.28 -17.63
C PHE A 182 16.54 10.76 -17.52
N SER A 183 16.30 10.13 -18.66
CA SER A 183 16.24 8.68 -18.80
C SER A 183 17.48 8.10 -19.46
N GLY A 184 18.29 8.94 -20.10
CA GLY A 184 19.52 8.56 -20.78
C GLY A 184 20.08 9.70 -21.63
N VAL A 185 20.97 9.37 -22.57
CA VAL A 185 21.42 10.29 -23.61
C VAL A 185 21.28 9.60 -24.96
N PHE A 186 20.55 10.22 -25.88
CA PHE A 186 20.22 9.65 -27.19
C PHE A 186 20.61 10.60 -28.32
N THR A 187 21.04 10.06 -29.46
CA THR A 187 21.49 10.86 -30.60
C THR A 187 21.30 10.13 -31.93
N ASP A 188 20.95 10.88 -32.98
CA ASP A 188 20.92 10.39 -34.36
C ASP A 188 22.28 10.54 -35.08
N LEU A 189 23.26 11.16 -34.42
CA LEU A 189 24.60 11.36 -34.98
C LEU A 189 25.36 10.03 -35.09
N LYS A 190 25.99 9.80 -36.25
CA LYS A 190 26.72 8.56 -36.57
C LYS A 190 28.10 8.88 -37.14
N GLY A 191 29.03 7.96 -36.95
CA GLY A 191 30.36 8.01 -37.56
C GLY A 191 31.38 8.90 -36.82
N PRO A 192 32.55 9.14 -37.44
CA PRO A 192 33.61 9.94 -36.86
C PRO A 192 33.26 11.43 -36.88
N LEU A 193 33.34 12.07 -35.71
CA LEU A 193 33.23 13.52 -35.54
C LEU A 193 34.59 14.06 -35.09
N TYR A 194 35.05 15.17 -35.67
CA TYR A 194 36.31 15.83 -35.27
C TYR A 194 36.24 16.29 -33.81
N THR A 195 35.13 16.94 -33.45
CA THR A 195 34.74 17.22 -32.07
C THR A 195 33.39 16.54 -31.85
N PRO A 196 33.29 15.49 -31.04
CA PRO A 196 32.00 14.90 -30.70
C PRO A 196 31.25 15.76 -29.66
N PRO A 197 29.90 15.70 -29.62
CA PRO A 197 29.13 16.33 -28.56
C PRO A 197 29.49 15.72 -27.20
N SER A 198 29.24 16.47 -26.14
CA SER A 198 29.48 16.01 -24.76
C SER A 198 28.34 16.43 -23.83
N LEU A 199 28.07 15.60 -22.84
CA LEU A 199 27.11 15.88 -21.77
C LEU A 199 27.69 15.40 -20.44
N ASN A 200 27.69 16.30 -19.44
CA ASN A 200 27.96 15.99 -18.05
C ASN A 200 26.69 16.21 -17.24
N ALA A 201 26.28 15.21 -16.47
CA ALA A 201 25.16 15.31 -15.54
C ALA A 201 25.58 14.85 -14.15
N THR A 202 25.24 15.63 -13.13
CA THR A 202 25.40 15.24 -11.73
C THR A 202 24.08 14.63 -11.24
N VAL A 203 24.13 13.37 -10.79
CA VAL A 203 22.95 12.67 -10.26
C VAL A 203 22.63 13.20 -8.87
N ASP A 204 21.35 13.40 -8.56
CA ASP A 204 20.92 13.86 -7.25
C ASP A 204 20.92 12.73 -6.21
N THR A 205 22.07 12.52 -5.57
CA THR A 205 22.26 11.52 -4.51
C THR A 205 22.19 12.13 -3.10
N ARG A 206 21.41 13.21 -2.90
CA ARG A 206 21.38 13.94 -1.61
C ARG A 206 20.99 13.09 -0.38
N PHE A 207 20.24 12.01 -0.59
CA PHE A 207 19.76 11.13 0.47
C PHE A 207 20.68 9.92 0.72
N ASP A 208 21.60 9.62 -0.20
CA ASP A 208 22.58 8.54 -0.06
C ASP A 208 23.77 9.02 0.79
N VAL A 209 23.53 9.06 2.10
CA VAL A 209 24.46 9.56 3.09
C VAL A 209 24.73 8.53 4.18
N THR A 210 25.95 8.55 4.70
CA THR A 210 26.37 7.75 5.86
C THR A 210 26.82 8.66 7.01
N ALA A 211 26.62 8.19 8.24
CA ALA A 211 27.01 8.95 9.42
C ALA A 211 28.54 8.97 9.58
N THR A 212 29.13 10.16 9.73
CA THR A 212 30.56 10.29 10.06
C THR A 212 30.84 9.76 11.47
N ALA A 213 32.12 9.50 11.79
CA ALA A 213 32.54 9.09 13.13
C ALA A 213 32.07 10.07 14.23
N LEU A 214 32.09 11.39 13.95
CA LEU A 214 31.60 12.41 14.87
C LEU A 214 30.09 12.29 15.12
N LYS A 215 29.30 12.10 14.06
CA LYS A 215 27.85 11.90 14.16
C LYS A 215 27.53 10.63 14.94
N THR A 216 28.19 9.53 14.63
CA THR A 216 28.04 8.25 15.34
C THR A 216 28.40 8.37 16.82
N ALA A 217 29.51 9.05 17.17
CA ALA A 217 29.89 9.30 18.55
C ALA A 217 28.83 10.11 19.30
N ALA A 218 28.26 11.16 18.69
CA ALA A 218 27.20 11.95 19.30
C ALA A 218 25.92 11.14 19.55
N ILE A 219 25.53 10.25 18.61
CA ILE A 219 24.40 9.34 18.77
C ILE A 219 24.63 8.39 19.97
N LEU A 220 25.81 7.77 20.04
CA LEU A 220 26.17 6.85 21.13
C LEU A 220 26.24 7.56 22.49
N LEU A 221 26.82 8.77 22.54
CA LEU A 221 26.85 9.60 23.75
C LEU A 221 25.44 10.00 24.19
N SER A 222 24.58 10.36 23.24
CA SER A 222 23.19 10.71 23.53
C SER A 222 22.44 9.57 24.20
N ALA A 223 22.47 8.37 23.58
CA ALA A 223 21.78 7.20 24.08
C ALA A 223 22.39 6.69 25.40
N GLY A 224 23.73 6.58 25.46
CA GLY A 224 24.44 6.11 26.65
C GLY A 224 24.24 7.02 27.86
N ALA A 225 24.28 8.34 27.66
CA ALA A 225 24.07 9.30 28.74
C ALA A 225 22.63 9.29 29.27
N LEU A 226 21.61 9.16 28.39
CA LEU A 226 20.22 8.99 28.82
C LEU A 226 20.03 7.69 29.61
N VAL A 227 20.52 6.57 29.10
CA VAL A 227 20.42 5.26 29.78
C VAL A 227 21.08 5.33 31.16
N ALA A 228 22.29 5.89 31.25
CA ALA A 228 22.97 6.09 32.52
C ALA A 228 22.18 6.98 33.48
N ALA A 229 21.62 8.10 33.00
CA ALA A 229 20.78 8.99 33.81
C ALA A 229 19.53 8.28 34.36
N LEU A 230 18.84 7.50 33.52
CA LEU A 230 17.65 6.74 33.91
C LEU A 230 17.98 5.63 34.91
N LEU A 231 19.06 4.87 34.70
CA LEU A 231 19.51 3.81 35.61
C LEU A 231 19.89 4.37 36.99
N LEU A 232 20.67 5.46 37.03
CA LEU A 232 21.02 6.14 38.28
C LEU A 232 19.78 6.66 39.01
N ARG A 233 18.76 7.11 38.28
CA ARG A 233 17.49 7.58 38.84
C ARG A 233 16.58 6.44 39.32
N TRP A 234 16.68 5.26 38.72
CA TRP A 234 15.88 4.10 39.10
C TRP A 234 16.30 3.50 40.45
N GLY A 235 17.60 3.60 40.78
CA GLY A 235 18.21 3.03 41.98
C GLY A 235 18.46 1.51 41.88
N PRO A 236 19.06 0.88 42.91
CA PRO A 236 19.41 -0.54 42.88
C PRO A 236 18.17 -1.45 42.70
N PRO A 237 18.29 -2.54 41.92
CA PRO A 237 17.16 -3.37 41.55
C PRO A 237 16.59 -4.13 42.75
N ARG A 238 15.32 -3.89 43.09
CA ARG A 238 14.42 -4.81 43.83
C ARG A 238 13.00 -4.56 43.28
N PRO A 239 12.31 -5.56 42.69
CA PRO A 239 12.03 -6.91 43.21
C PRO A 239 12.15 -8.07 42.18
N ARG A 240 11.89 -9.32 42.62
CA ARG A 240 11.69 -10.50 41.75
C ARG A 240 10.47 -10.28 40.84
N LEU A 241 10.66 -10.33 39.52
CA LEU A 241 9.56 -10.37 38.56
C LEU A 241 8.83 -11.72 38.76
N ARG A 242 7.74 -11.73 39.52
CA ARG A 242 6.81 -12.87 39.48
C ARG A 242 5.92 -12.66 38.27
N LEU A 243 6.22 -13.37 37.18
CA LEU A 243 5.34 -13.42 36.03
C LEU A 243 3.96 -13.94 36.50
N PRO A 244 2.86 -13.23 36.23
CA PRO A 244 1.54 -13.72 36.55
C PRO A 244 1.28 -15.03 35.79
N LYS A 245 0.56 -15.97 36.41
CA LYS A 245 0.23 -17.24 35.77
C LYS A 245 -0.58 -16.99 34.48
N ALA A 246 -0.27 -17.74 33.43
CA ALA A 246 -1.08 -17.76 32.22
C ALA A 246 -2.47 -18.32 32.52
N THR A 247 -3.49 -17.77 31.87
CA THR A 247 -4.89 -18.17 31.95
C THR A 247 -5.33 -18.78 30.63
N ALA A 248 -6.41 -19.57 30.65
CA ALA A 248 -6.97 -20.17 29.43
C ALA A 248 -7.32 -19.11 28.38
N LEU A 249 -7.79 -17.93 28.78
CA LEU A 249 -8.09 -16.83 27.86
C LEU A 249 -6.84 -16.27 27.18
N ASP A 250 -5.69 -16.27 27.87
CA ASP A 250 -4.42 -15.85 27.23
C ASP A 250 -4.03 -16.83 26.12
N ALA A 251 -4.24 -18.12 26.33
CA ALA A 251 -4.03 -19.14 25.30
C ALA A 251 -5.02 -18.99 24.13
N VAL A 252 -6.27 -18.60 24.39
CA VAL A 252 -7.26 -18.30 23.33
C VAL A 252 -6.82 -17.09 22.51
N VAL A 253 -6.48 -15.95 23.14
CA VAL A 253 -6.04 -14.75 22.41
C VAL A 253 -4.78 -15.04 21.60
N ALA A 254 -3.80 -15.73 22.20
CA ALA A 254 -2.59 -16.13 21.50
C ALA A 254 -2.88 -17.09 20.34
N GLY A 255 -3.73 -18.09 20.54
CA GLY A 255 -4.14 -19.03 19.51
C GLY A 255 -4.84 -18.34 18.34
N VAL A 256 -5.75 -17.40 18.62
CA VAL A 256 -6.43 -16.59 17.59
C VAL A 256 -5.41 -15.79 16.78
N LEU A 257 -4.53 -15.03 17.43
CA LEU A 257 -3.51 -14.24 16.72
C LEU A 257 -2.55 -15.11 15.89
N LEU A 258 -2.12 -16.25 16.45
CA LEU A 258 -1.22 -17.17 15.76
C LEU A 258 -1.90 -17.85 14.57
N VAL A 259 -3.14 -18.34 14.70
CA VAL A 259 -3.87 -18.95 13.59
C VAL A 259 -4.18 -17.90 12.52
N TRP A 260 -4.55 -16.68 12.92
CA TRP A 260 -4.78 -15.57 11.98
C TRP A 260 -3.52 -15.18 11.22
N ASN A 261 -2.33 -15.32 11.80
CA ASN A 261 -1.06 -15.10 11.09
C ASN A 261 -0.83 -16.07 9.91
N TRP A 262 -1.56 -17.19 9.84
CA TRP A 262 -1.50 -18.11 8.70
C TRP A 262 -2.73 -17.98 7.80
N LEU A 263 -3.90 -17.88 8.42
CA LEU A 263 -5.19 -17.90 7.75
C LEU A 263 -5.62 -16.52 7.23
N GLY A 264 -5.32 -15.48 7.99
CA GLY A 264 -6.00 -14.18 7.94
C GLY A 264 -5.34 -13.13 7.07
N ALA A 265 -6.08 -12.03 6.97
CA ALA A 265 -5.81 -10.84 6.18
C ALA A 265 -4.47 -10.15 6.50
N TYR A 266 -3.97 -9.44 5.50
CA TYR A 266 -2.82 -8.53 5.55
C TYR A 266 -3.31 -7.08 5.49
N SER A 267 -2.42 -6.12 5.73
CA SER A 267 -2.74 -4.73 5.41
C SER A 267 -2.50 -4.44 3.92
N ALA A 268 -3.07 -3.35 3.41
CA ALA A 268 -2.85 -2.91 2.03
C ALA A 268 -1.36 -2.54 1.74
N ASP A 269 -0.57 -2.25 2.77
CA ASP A 269 0.80 -1.74 2.64
C ASP A 269 1.87 -2.84 2.83
N ASP A 270 1.48 -4.10 3.03
CA ASP A 270 2.44 -5.16 3.32
C ASP A 270 3.42 -5.34 2.14
N GLY A 271 2.91 -5.34 0.90
CA GLY A 271 3.75 -5.37 -0.31
C GLY A 271 4.63 -4.11 -0.43
N TYR A 272 4.08 -2.95 -0.08
CA TYR A 272 4.78 -1.66 -0.09
C TYR A 272 6.05 -1.69 0.79
N LEU A 273 5.88 -2.09 2.06
CA LEU A 273 6.94 -2.13 3.06
C LEU A 273 7.97 -3.25 2.80
N ILE A 274 7.52 -4.40 2.29
CA ILE A 274 8.43 -5.51 1.92
C ILE A 274 9.38 -5.06 0.81
N VAL A 275 8.87 -4.44 -0.26
CA VAL A 275 9.71 -4.02 -1.39
C VAL A 275 10.67 -2.92 -0.99
N MET A 276 10.24 -1.94 -0.20
CA MET A 276 11.16 -0.94 0.37
C MET A 276 12.27 -1.59 1.19
N GLY A 277 11.94 -2.57 2.05
CA GLY A 277 12.93 -3.33 2.80
C GLY A 277 13.93 -4.10 1.92
N ARG A 278 13.46 -4.68 0.80
CA ARG A 278 14.31 -5.38 -0.19
C ARG A 278 15.20 -4.41 -0.96
N ALA A 279 14.67 -3.24 -1.34
CA ALA A 279 15.35 -2.24 -2.15
C ALA A 279 16.36 -1.38 -1.36
N ALA A 280 16.14 -1.21 -0.04
CA ALA A 280 16.93 -0.30 0.81
C ALA A 280 18.45 -0.56 0.80
N ARG A 281 18.89 -1.81 0.59
CA ARG A 281 20.32 -2.15 0.47
C ARG A 281 20.96 -1.62 -0.80
N GLY A 282 20.23 -1.63 -1.92
CA GLY A 282 20.71 -1.12 -3.20
C GLY A 282 20.81 0.40 -3.22
N SER A 283 19.80 1.08 -2.66
CA SER A 283 19.72 2.54 -2.62
C SER A 283 20.65 3.20 -1.60
N GLY A 284 21.16 2.46 -0.60
CA GLY A 284 22.02 2.99 0.45
C GLY A 284 21.27 3.66 1.62
N TYR A 285 19.98 3.94 1.46
CA TYR A 285 19.09 4.50 2.47
C TYR A 285 17.67 3.96 2.32
N MET A 286 16.82 4.20 3.32
CA MET A 286 15.39 3.88 3.25
C MET A 286 14.67 4.89 2.35
N ALA A 287 14.67 4.62 1.05
CA ALA A 287 13.94 5.40 0.05
C ALA A 287 12.48 4.99 0.03
N ASN A 288 11.59 5.95 -0.19
CA ASN A 288 10.26 5.63 -0.70
C ASN A 288 10.44 5.06 -2.11
N TYR A 289 10.16 3.78 -2.28
CA TYR A 289 10.40 3.06 -3.54
C TYR A 289 9.38 3.42 -4.61
N TYR A 290 8.15 3.75 -4.23
CA TYR A 290 7.02 3.84 -5.16
C TYR A 290 6.61 5.26 -5.54
N ARG A 291 7.00 6.27 -4.74
CA ARG A 291 6.56 7.67 -4.88
C ARG A 291 7.63 8.64 -4.34
N TYR A 292 7.41 9.94 -4.55
CA TYR A 292 8.21 11.05 -4.01
C TYR A 292 9.65 11.11 -4.53
N PHE A 293 9.89 10.70 -5.78
CA PHE A 293 11.19 10.87 -6.44
C PHE A 293 12.35 10.21 -5.67
N GLY A 294 12.07 9.07 -5.01
CA GLY A 294 13.03 8.36 -4.16
C GLY A 294 13.41 9.10 -2.87
N ALA A 295 12.58 10.03 -2.37
CA ALA A 295 12.84 10.72 -1.11
C ALA A 295 13.03 9.74 0.06
N ALA A 296 13.86 10.10 1.03
CA ALA A 296 14.05 9.29 2.23
C ALA A 296 12.76 9.24 3.08
N GLU A 297 12.49 8.09 3.70
CA GLU A 297 11.31 7.92 4.56
C GLU A 297 11.35 8.72 5.87
N ALA A 298 12.52 9.24 6.21
CA ALA A 298 12.67 10.11 7.37
C ALA A 298 11.63 11.26 7.36
N PRO A 299 11.04 11.60 8.53
CA PRO A 299 11.47 11.24 9.88
C PRO A 299 10.91 9.92 10.46
N PHE A 300 10.16 9.11 9.70
CA PHE A 300 9.42 7.96 10.23
C PHE A 300 10.08 6.58 9.99
N ASP A 301 11.32 6.56 9.48
CA ASP A 301 11.95 5.37 8.89
C ASP A 301 12.55 4.34 9.88
N TRP A 302 12.51 4.58 11.18
CA TRP A 302 13.24 3.74 12.14
C TRP A 302 12.66 2.32 12.22
N TYR A 303 11.34 2.20 12.07
CA TYR A 303 10.67 0.90 12.02
C TYR A 303 10.90 0.20 10.68
N ASP A 304 10.88 0.94 9.57
CA ASP A 304 11.17 0.37 8.25
C ASP A 304 12.59 -0.21 8.19
N ARG A 305 13.56 0.38 8.91
CA ARG A 305 14.90 -0.19 9.07
C ARG A 305 14.89 -1.53 9.80
N ILE A 306 14.03 -1.70 10.81
CA ILE A 306 13.84 -2.99 11.50
C ILE A 306 13.18 -4.00 10.56
N LEU A 307 12.19 -3.56 9.77
CA LEU A 307 11.59 -4.41 8.75
C LEU A 307 12.60 -4.84 7.69
N ALA A 308 13.46 -3.95 7.20
CA ALA A 308 14.52 -4.28 6.25
C ALA A 308 15.51 -5.32 6.82
N LEU A 309 15.83 -5.23 8.11
CA LEU A 309 16.61 -6.25 8.82
C LEU A 309 15.86 -7.60 8.85
N ALA A 310 14.57 -7.61 9.16
CA ALA A 310 13.75 -8.82 9.18
C ALA A 310 13.61 -9.46 7.79
N VAL A 311 13.39 -8.64 6.75
CA VAL A 311 13.33 -9.04 5.33
C VAL A 311 14.63 -9.70 4.88
N SER A 312 15.77 -9.25 5.41
CA SER A 312 17.07 -9.84 5.07
C SER A 312 17.30 -11.26 5.60
N VAL A 313 16.51 -11.68 6.60
CA VAL A 313 16.48 -13.08 7.06
C VAL A 313 15.59 -13.89 6.13
N THR A 314 14.35 -13.43 5.96
CA THR A 314 13.39 -14.00 5.01
C THR A 314 12.29 -12.99 4.74
N ASP A 315 11.80 -13.00 3.52
CA ASP A 315 10.83 -12.04 2.99
C ASP A 315 9.40 -12.60 2.95
N ARG A 316 9.17 -13.73 3.63
CA ARG A 316 7.86 -14.38 3.73
C ARG A 316 6.95 -13.62 4.69
N GLY A 317 5.73 -13.29 4.25
CA GLY A 317 4.76 -12.54 5.05
C GLY A 317 4.45 -13.15 6.42
N VAL A 318 4.39 -14.49 6.53
CA VAL A 318 4.17 -15.19 7.82
C VAL A 318 5.24 -14.94 8.87
N TRP A 319 6.49 -14.71 8.45
CA TRP A 319 7.60 -14.39 9.36
C TRP A 319 7.54 -12.92 9.78
N LEU A 320 7.41 -12.02 8.80
CA LEU A 320 7.43 -10.58 9.05
C LEU A 320 6.28 -10.14 9.96
N ARG A 321 5.09 -10.72 9.79
CA ARG A 321 3.91 -10.45 10.62
C ARG A 321 4.01 -10.98 12.06
N LEU A 322 5.03 -11.77 12.41
CA LEU A 322 5.26 -12.11 13.82
C LEU A 322 5.55 -10.86 14.68
N ILE A 323 6.00 -9.77 14.06
CA ILE A 323 6.14 -8.47 14.73
C ILE A 323 4.77 -7.96 15.21
N SER A 324 3.74 -8.03 14.36
CA SER A 324 2.38 -7.60 14.71
C SER A 324 1.75 -8.55 15.74
N VAL A 325 1.97 -9.87 15.61
CA VAL A 325 1.54 -10.86 16.61
C VAL A 325 2.19 -10.57 17.98
N ALA A 326 3.50 -10.32 18.01
CA ALA A 326 4.21 -10.00 19.25
C ALA A 326 3.70 -8.69 19.89
N ALA A 327 3.42 -7.68 19.07
CA ALA A 327 2.80 -6.43 19.54
C ALA A 327 1.41 -6.68 20.14
N GLY A 328 0.57 -7.50 19.49
CA GLY A 328 -0.77 -7.86 19.96
C GLY A 328 -0.75 -8.62 21.29
N LEU A 329 0.16 -9.58 21.43
CA LEU A 329 0.40 -10.28 22.69
C LEU A 329 0.89 -9.33 23.79
N GLY A 330 1.76 -8.38 23.46
CA GLY A 330 2.22 -7.33 24.36
C GLY A 330 1.07 -6.44 24.85
N VAL A 331 0.22 -5.98 23.94
CA VAL A 331 -0.98 -5.18 24.26
C VAL A 331 -1.95 -5.98 25.12
N TRP A 332 -2.22 -7.24 24.79
CA TRP A 332 -3.08 -8.11 25.59
C TRP A 332 -2.53 -8.32 27.01
N TRP A 333 -1.22 -8.51 27.14
CA TRP A 333 -0.56 -8.64 28.44
C TRP A 333 -0.71 -7.35 29.26
N LEU A 334 -0.45 -6.18 28.67
CA LEU A 334 -0.65 -4.88 29.32
C LEU A 334 -2.10 -4.69 29.77
N LEU A 335 -3.06 -5.01 28.91
CA LEU A 335 -4.48 -4.88 29.21
C LEU A 335 -4.89 -5.77 30.38
N SER A 336 -4.64 -7.08 30.25
CA SER A 336 -5.11 -8.09 31.20
C SER A 336 -4.42 -8.01 32.57
N ARG A 337 -3.14 -7.58 32.62
CA ARG A 337 -2.32 -7.59 33.85
C ARG A 337 -2.12 -6.22 34.48
N ILE A 338 -2.17 -5.14 33.71
CA ILE A 338 -1.89 -3.79 34.21
C ILE A 338 -3.15 -2.92 34.11
N VAL A 339 -3.71 -2.72 32.92
CA VAL A 339 -4.81 -1.76 32.70
C VAL A 339 -6.07 -2.14 33.46
N LEU A 340 -6.61 -3.35 33.25
CA LEU A 340 -7.88 -3.76 33.89
C LEU A 340 -7.79 -3.76 35.43
N PRO A 341 -6.76 -4.35 36.06
CA PRO A 341 -6.57 -4.25 37.51
C PRO A 341 -6.42 -2.82 38.02
N ARG A 342 -5.87 -1.91 37.21
CA ARG A 342 -5.68 -0.51 37.56
C ARG A 342 -7.00 0.25 37.64
N LEU A 343 -7.97 -0.08 36.79
CA LEU A 343 -9.30 0.54 36.73
C LEU A 343 -10.19 0.25 37.96
N GLY A 344 -9.81 -0.70 38.80
CA GLY A 344 -10.45 -0.98 40.08
C GLY A 344 -11.03 -2.38 40.19
N ARG A 345 -11.34 -2.81 41.42
CA ARG A 345 -11.81 -4.17 41.71
C ARG A 345 -13.15 -4.48 41.04
N ALA A 346 -14.01 -3.49 40.83
CA ALA A 346 -15.32 -3.69 40.21
C ALA A 346 -15.19 -4.13 38.75
N VAL A 347 -14.28 -3.53 37.99
CA VAL A 347 -13.98 -3.91 36.60
C VAL A 347 -13.18 -5.21 36.58
N ALA A 348 -12.08 -5.27 37.33
CA ALA A 348 -11.13 -6.39 37.29
C ALA A 348 -11.71 -7.74 37.74
N ARG A 349 -12.71 -7.77 38.62
CA ARG A 349 -13.35 -9.00 39.11
C ARG A 349 -14.63 -9.37 38.37
N HIS A 350 -15.08 -8.54 37.42
CA HIS A 350 -16.29 -8.85 36.68
C HIS A 350 -16.01 -9.98 35.67
N ALA A 351 -16.81 -11.04 35.71
CA ALA A 351 -16.57 -12.25 34.90
C ALA A 351 -16.54 -11.99 33.39
N LEU A 352 -17.28 -10.98 32.92
CA LEU A 352 -17.36 -10.64 31.49
C LEU A 352 -16.42 -9.51 31.05
N ALA A 353 -15.73 -8.82 31.98
CA ALA A 353 -14.90 -7.67 31.59
C ALA A 353 -13.64 -8.09 30.83
N LEU A 354 -12.96 -9.14 31.29
CA LEU A 354 -11.76 -9.63 30.62
C LEU A 354 -12.07 -10.28 29.26
N PRO A 355 -13.12 -11.12 29.11
CA PRO A 355 -13.58 -11.55 27.79
C PRO A 355 -13.99 -10.40 26.86
N ALA A 356 -14.65 -9.36 27.38
CA ALA A 356 -15.02 -8.18 26.59
C ALA A 356 -13.79 -7.43 26.08
N ALA A 357 -12.73 -7.31 26.89
CA ALA A 357 -11.45 -6.77 26.46
C ALA A 357 -10.85 -7.62 25.33
N ALA A 358 -10.85 -8.95 25.48
CA ALA A 358 -10.29 -9.86 24.48
C ALA A 358 -11.05 -9.78 23.14
N ALA A 359 -12.38 -9.87 23.18
CA ALA A 359 -13.20 -9.80 21.98
C ALA A 359 -13.08 -8.45 21.27
N ALA A 360 -13.07 -7.34 22.02
CA ALA A 360 -12.88 -6.02 21.43
C ALA A 360 -11.46 -5.84 20.86
N LEU A 361 -10.42 -6.31 21.59
CA LEU A 361 -9.04 -6.27 21.08
C LEU A 361 -8.94 -7.03 19.75
N LEU A 362 -9.45 -8.27 19.70
CA LEU A 362 -9.41 -9.09 18.49
C LEU A 362 -10.22 -8.46 17.35
N ALA A 363 -11.43 -7.95 17.62
CA ALA A 363 -12.24 -7.27 16.60
C ALA A 363 -11.54 -6.02 16.01
N PHE A 364 -10.69 -5.32 16.77
CA PHE A 364 -9.83 -4.28 16.23
C PHE A 364 -8.58 -4.86 15.53
N TRP A 365 -7.97 -5.89 16.12
CA TRP A 365 -6.65 -6.35 15.71
C TRP A 365 -6.68 -7.00 14.34
N LEU A 366 -7.64 -7.89 14.11
CA LEU A 366 -7.72 -8.71 12.89
C LEU A 366 -7.80 -7.85 11.61
N PRO A 367 -8.71 -6.86 11.49
CA PRO A 367 -8.83 -6.03 10.28
C PRO A 367 -7.85 -4.85 10.17
N PHE A 368 -7.22 -4.39 11.27
CA PHE A 368 -6.36 -3.19 11.25
C PHE A 368 -4.88 -3.45 11.56
N CYS A 369 -4.57 -4.35 12.49
CA CYS A 369 -3.23 -4.47 13.09
C CYS A 369 -2.54 -5.81 12.76
N SER A 370 -3.03 -6.56 11.78
CA SER A 370 -2.47 -7.87 11.41
C SER A 370 -1.30 -7.79 10.42
N GLY A 371 -1.23 -6.74 9.60
CA GLY A 371 -0.18 -6.54 8.60
C GLY A 371 1.13 -5.96 9.15
N LEU A 372 1.95 -5.40 8.26
CA LEU A 372 3.26 -4.82 8.57
C LEU A 372 3.22 -3.32 8.89
N ARG A 373 2.09 -2.66 8.71
CA ARG A 373 1.96 -1.24 9.06
C ARG A 373 2.23 -0.96 10.55
N PRO A 374 2.68 0.25 10.91
CA PRO A 374 3.12 0.56 12.27
C PRO A 374 1.99 0.64 13.31
N GLU A 375 0.71 0.60 12.94
CA GLU A 375 -0.43 0.71 13.88
C GLU A 375 -0.31 -0.30 15.04
N ALA A 376 0.12 -1.54 14.78
CA ALA A 376 0.32 -2.56 15.82
C ALA A 376 1.30 -2.09 16.91
N LEU A 377 2.42 -1.47 16.50
CA LEU A 377 3.41 -0.91 17.41
C LEU A 377 2.93 0.39 18.04
N ILE A 378 2.12 1.20 17.35
CA ILE A 378 1.51 2.40 17.91
C ILE A 378 0.54 2.06 19.04
N VAL A 379 -0.27 1.01 18.88
CA VAL A 379 -1.16 0.53 19.95
C VAL A 379 -0.36 0.06 21.15
N LEU A 380 0.72 -0.71 20.92
CA LEU A 380 1.62 -1.15 21.98
C LEU A 380 2.26 0.05 22.70
N GLY A 381 2.77 1.02 21.95
CA GLY A 381 3.40 2.24 22.45
C GLY A 381 2.45 3.12 23.24
N ALA A 382 1.24 3.37 22.73
CA ALA A 382 0.21 4.16 23.40
C ALA A 382 -0.30 3.51 24.68
N THR A 383 -0.52 2.18 24.65
CA THR A 383 -0.93 1.41 25.84
C THR A 383 0.17 1.37 26.89
N SER A 384 1.42 1.17 26.47
CA SER A 384 2.61 1.20 27.34
C SER A 384 2.79 2.57 27.99
N THR A 385 2.66 3.64 27.20
CA THR A 385 2.72 5.02 27.66
C THR A 385 1.69 5.30 28.75
N TRP A 386 0.44 4.88 28.53
CA TRP A 386 -0.61 5.00 29.55
C TRP A 386 -0.27 4.22 30.82
N CYS A 387 0.22 2.98 30.69
CA CYS A 387 0.59 2.14 31.83
C CYS A 387 1.74 2.75 32.66
N LEU A 388 2.77 3.27 31.99
CA LEU A 388 3.91 3.93 32.61
C LEU A 388 3.51 5.23 33.31
N ALA A 389 2.64 6.03 32.68
CA ALA A 389 2.11 7.24 33.29
C ALA A 389 1.26 6.95 34.53
N GLU A 390 0.42 5.91 34.51
CA GLU A 390 -0.33 5.44 35.68
C GLU A 390 0.59 4.90 36.79
N ALA A 391 1.64 4.20 36.43
CA ALA A 391 2.67 3.76 37.37
C ALA A 391 3.37 4.96 38.01
N ALA A 392 3.70 6.01 37.24
CA ALA A 392 4.29 7.24 37.77
C ALA A 392 3.35 7.94 38.76
N ILE A 393 2.05 8.04 38.46
CA ILE A 393 1.04 8.67 39.33
C ILE A 393 0.89 7.93 40.67
N THR A 394 1.06 6.61 40.68
CA THR A 394 0.94 5.79 41.92
C THR A 394 2.23 5.61 42.69
N SER A 395 3.37 5.79 42.02
CA SER A 395 4.67 5.61 42.64
C SER A 395 4.88 6.58 43.79
N ARG A 396 5.56 6.11 44.84
CA ARG A 396 5.96 6.94 45.99
C ARG A 396 7.38 7.52 45.89
N GLY A 397 8.22 6.99 44.99
CA GLY A 397 9.63 7.40 44.90
C GLY A 397 10.27 7.35 43.51
N ARG A 398 9.62 6.74 42.51
CA ARG A 398 10.15 6.60 41.13
C ARG A 398 9.37 7.40 40.09
N VAL A 399 8.71 8.49 40.51
CA VAL A 399 7.81 9.27 39.65
C VAL A 399 8.54 9.77 38.40
N VAL A 400 9.70 10.40 38.57
CA VAL A 400 10.50 10.97 37.46
C VAL A 400 10.98 9.89 36.50
N ALA A 401 11.53 8.78 36.99
CA ALA A 401 12.02 7.71 36.13
C ALA A 401 10.91 7.05 35.30
N LEU A 402 9.73 6.83 35.89
CA LEU A 402 8.58 6.27 35.17
C LEU A 402 7.96 7.27 34.20
N ALA A 403 7.87 8.55 34.57
CA ALA A 403 7.41 9.61 33.68
C ALA A 403 8.39 9.80 32.50
N ALA A 404 9.69 9.75 32.75
CA ALA A 404 10.74 9.82 31.74
C ALA A 404 10.64 8.65 30.76
N LEU A 405 10.43 7.42 31.26
CA LEU A 405 10.19 6.26 30.40
C LEU A 405 8.89 6.38 29.60
N ALA A 406 7.82 6.93 30.18
CA ALA A 406 6.57 7.20 29.45
C ALA A 406 6.78 8.21 28.32
N VAL A 407 7.55 9.29 28.57
CA VAL A 407 7.92 10.29 27.57
C VAL A 407 8.77 9.67 26.46
N LEU A 408 9.76 8.86 26.82
CA LEU A 408 10.62 8.17 25.86
C LEU A 408 9.79 7.25 24.93
N VAL A 409 8.93 6.41 25.50
CA VAL A 409 8.08 5.49 24.72
C VAL A 409 7.14 6.27 23.81
N ALA A 410 6.52 7.35 24.29
CA ALA A 410 5.65 8.18 23.46
C ALA A 410 6.40 8.87 22.32
N ALA A 411 7.61 9.38 22.57
CA ALA A 411 8.43 10.03 21.55
C ALA A 411 8.80 9.05 20.43
N PHE A 412 9.24 7.83 20.77
CA PHE A 412 9.52 6.79 19.78
C PHE A 412 8.26 6.30 19.05
N THR A 413 7.12 6.26 19.75
CA THR A 413 5.83 5.91 19.13
C THR A 413 5.35 6.98 18.15
N GLN A 414 5.54 8.26 18.48
CA GLN A 414 5.24 9.38 17.59
C GLN A 414 6.10 9.35 16.31
N ALA A 415 7.34 8.86 16.42
CA ALA A 415 8.26 8.71 15.30
C ALA A 415 8.01 7.45 14.44
N LEU A 416 6.99 6.64 14.72
CA LEU A 416 6.59 5.52 13.85
C LEU A 416 5.83 5.98 12.62
N ALA A 417 4.90 6.92 12.81
CA ALA A 417 4.03 7.46 11.78
C ALA A 417 3.30 8.71 12.33
N PRO A 418 2.72 9.57 11.49
CA PRO A 418 1.93 10.72 11.94
C PRO A 418 0.82 10.37 12.95
N GLN A 419 0.12 9.24 12.78
CA GLN A 419 -0.91 8.74 13.69
C GLN A 419 -0.37 8.19 15.03
N GLY A 420 0.95 8.18 15.23
CA GLY A 420 1.61 7.92 16.51
C GLY A 420 1.23 8.90 17.63
N VAL A 421 0.52 9.98 17.29
CA VAL A 421 -0.11 10.93 18.23
C VAL A 421 -0.99 10.27 19.29
N ALA A 422 -1.46 9.04 19.07
CA ALA A 422 -2.18 8.27 20.09
C ALA A 422 -1.38 8.10 21.40
N ALA A 423 -0.05 7.92 21.33
CA ALA A 423 0.80 7.87 22.53
C ALA A 423 0.96 9.24 23.18
N THR A 424 1.08 10.30 22.38
CA THR A 424 1.09 11.69 22.84
C THR A 424 -0.22 12.04 23.56
N ALA A 425 -1.37 11.61 23.04
CA ALA A 425 -2.67 11.76 23.69
C ALA A 425 -2.72 11.10 25.08
N ALA A 426 -2.15 9.89 25.21
CA ALA A 426 -2.06 9.20 26.49
C ALA A 426 -1.20 9.97 27.52
N LEU A 427 -0.10 10.59 27.10
CA LEU A 427 0.70 11.47 27.96
C LEU A 427 -0.07 12.71 28.38
N LEU A 428 -0.70 13.41 27.43
CA LEU A 428 -1.47 14.63 27.69
C LEU A 428 -2.60 14.36 28.71
N ALA A 429 -3.31 13.24 28.57
CA ALA A 429 -4.33 12.81 29.51
C ALA A 429 -3.78 12.60 30.94
N ALA A 430 -2.54 12.13 31.09
CA ALA A 430 -1.92 11.87 32.39
C ALA A 430 -1.18 13.09 32.97
N THR A 431 -0.82 14.06 32.13
CA THR A 431 0.06 15.19 32.48
C THR A 431 -0.38 15.94 33.75
N PRO A 432 -1.66 16.35 33.93
CA PRO A 432 -2.08 17.07 35.14
C PRO A 432 -1.88 16.27 36.44
N ALA A 433 -1.97 14.94 36.39
CA ALA A 433 -1.78 14.08 37.55
C ALA A 433 -0.29 13.84 37.85
N VAL A 434 0.53 13.71 36.82
CA VAL A 434 1.99 13.57 36.95
C VAL A 434 2.61 14.86 37.47
N LEU A 435 2.24 16.02 36.90
CA LEU A 435 2.77 17.33 37.34
C LEU A 435 2.47 17.61 38.81
N ARG A 436 1.29 17.24 39.31
CA ARG A 436 0.96 17.35 40.75
C ARG A 436 1.88 16.52 41.64
N LYS A 437 2.37 15.38 41.16
CA LYS A 437 3.33 14.52 41.88
C LYS A 437 4.77 15.02 41.79
N LEU A 438 5.09 15.82 40.78
CA LEU A 438 6.40 16.42 40.59
C LEU A 438 6.59 17.74 41.35
N ARG A 439 5.54 18.29 41.96
CA ARG A 439 5.64 19.54 42.74
C ARG A 439 6.31 19.29 44.11
N PRO A 440 7.23 20.18 44.54
CA PRO A 440 7.80 21.32 43.80
C PRO A 440 8.75 20.87 42.68
N PHE A 441 8.69 21.53 41.52
CA PHE A 441 9.49 21.15 40.36
C PHE A 441 10.99 21.37 40.64
N LYS A 442 11.78 20.31 40.46
CA LYS A 442 13.24 20.38 40.49
C LYS A 442 13.78 20.45 39.08
N LEU A 443 14.70 21.38 38.80
CA LEU A 443 15.30 21.54 37.47
C LEU A 443 15.89 20.21 36.96
N ALA A 444 16.59 19.47 37.82
CA ALA A 444 17.16 18.16 37.46
C ALA A 444 16.12 17.15 36.97
N ASP A 445 14.87 17.23 37.45
CA ASP A 445 13.80 16.32 37.05
C ASP A 445 13.24 16.70 35.68
N LEU A 446 13.12 18.01 35.42
CA LEU A 446 12.71 18.55 34.11
C LEU A 446 13.74 18.22 33.02
N VAL A 447 15.04 18.34 33.33
CA VAL A 447 16.13 18.03 32.38
C VAL A 447 16.09 16.55 31.97
N VAL A 448 15.81 15.62 32.90
CA VAL A 448 15.69 14.19 32.56
C VAL A 448 14.45 13.90 31.69
N LEU A 449 13.32 14.54 31.97
CA LEU A 449 12.11 14.41 31.15
C LEU A 449 12.34 14.95 29.74
N LEU A 450 12.99 16.12 29.62
CA LEU A 450 13.33 16.73 28.34
C LEU A 450 14.31 15.86 27.54
N ALA A 451 15.36 15.34 28.20
CA ALA A 451 16.31 14.41 27.58
C ALA A 451 15.61 13.15 27.02
N SER A 452 14.63 12.63 27.76
CA SER A 452 13.87 11.45 27.32
C SER A 452 13.00 11.73 26.09
N GLY A 453 12.46 12.94 25.95
CA GLY A 453 11.67 13.34 24.78
C GLY A 453 12.53 13.63 23.56
N LEU A 454 13.69 14.27 23.74
CA LEU A 454 14.58 14.66 22.65
C LEU A 454 15.47 13.53 22.14
N ALA A 455 15.67 12.45 22.91
CA ALA A 455 16.52 11.33 22.50
C ALA A 455 16.07 10.67 21.19
N VAL A 456 14.79 10.74 20.84
CA VAL A 456 14.26 10.23 19.57
C VAL A 456 14.94 10.89 18.35
N LEU A 457 15.38 12.15 18.47
CA LEU A 457 16.09 12.86 17.39
C LEU A 457 17.38 12.15 16.98
N SER A 458 18.05 11.49 17.94
CA SER A 458 19.28 10.74 17.66
C SER A 458 19.02 9.51 16.77
N VAL A 459 17.79 8.99 16.77
CA VAL A 459 17.36 7.85 15.94
C VAL A 459 16.79 8.33 14.61
N VAL A 460 15.91 9.33 14.64
CA VAL A 460 15.31 9.94 13.42
C VAL A 460 16.38 10.46 12.48
N PHE A 461 17.41 11.14 13.02
CA PHE A 461 18.52 11.69 12.25
C PHE A 461 19.77 10.81 12.29
N ALA A 462 19.63 9.51 12.61
CA ALA A 462 20.78 8.62 12.69
C ALA A 462 21.56 8.57 11.36
N GLN A 463 20.84 8.45 10.24
CA GLN A 463 21.41 8.51 8.89
C GLN A 463 21.21 9.91 8.29
N GLN A 464 19.96 10.32 8.10
CA GLN A 464 19.61 11.55 7.38
C GLN A 464 19.99 12.83 8.12
N THR A 465 20.12 13.93 7.38
CA THR A 465 20.42 15.28 7.90
C THR A 465 19.16 16.12 8.06
N PHE A 466 19.24 17.24 8.77
CA PHE A 466 18.15 18.21 8.85
C PHE A 466 17.69 18.70 7.46
N ALA A 467 18.65 19.06 6.59
CA ALA A 467 18.33 19.51 5.23
C ALA A 467 17.69 18.41 4.38
N GLY A 468 18.14 17.15 4.50
CA GLY A 468 17.54 16.01 3.82
C GLY A 468 16.09 15.79 4.25
N VAL A 469 15.83 15.75 5.56
CA VAL A 469 14.46 15.56 6.08
C VAL A 469 13.53 16.70 5.65
N LEU A 470 14.01 17.95 5.69
CA LEU A 470 13.21 19.10 5.24
C LEU A 470 12.82 18.98 3.77
N GLU A 471 13.73 18.54 2.91
CA GLU A 471 13.45 18.33 1.49
C GLU A 471 12.49 17.15 1.28
N ALA A 472 12.65 16.04 2.00
CA ALA A 472 11.73 14.90 1.94
C ALA A 472 10.31 15.27 2.39
N VAL A 473 10.18 16.11 3.43
CA VAL A 473 8.87 16.64 3.86
C VAL A 473 8.29 17.58 2.80
N ARG A 474 9.09 18.48 2.23
CA ARG A 474 8.65 19.39 1.16
C ARG A 474 8.08 18.62 -0.03
N LEU A 475 8.77 17.57 -0.48
CA LEU A 475 8.32 16.75 -1.61
C LEU A 475 6.96 16.09 -1.34
N ARG A 476 6.78 15.49 -0.16
CA ARG A 476 5.49 14.86 0.20
C ARG A 476 4.34 15.86 0.19
N TYR A 477 4.52 17.05 0.79
CA TYR A 477 3.48 18.08 0.82
C TYR A 477 3.19 18.72 -0.54
N ALA A 478 4.18 18.77 -1.44
CA ALA A 478 4.00 19.33 -2.79
C ALA A 478 3.31 18.34 -3.75
N VAL A 479 3.43 17.04 -3.50
CA VAL A 479 3.03 15.98 -4.43
C VAL A 479 1.74 15.28 -4.02
N ASP A 480 1.48 15.15 -2.72
CA ASP A 480 0.30 14.42 -2.25
C ASP A 480 -0.94 15.29 -2.17
N THR A 481 -2.08 14.63 -2.35
CA THR A 481 -3.41 15.10 -1.95
C THR A 481 -3.58 15.03 -0.42
N THR A 482 -2.78 15.84 0.29
CA THR A 482 -2.93 15.97 1.74
C THR A 482 -4.24 16.68 2.08
N ASN A 483 -4.91 16.23 3.15
CA ASN A 483 -6.14 16.85 3.59
C ASN A 483 -5.89 17.79 4.77
N SER A 484 -6.60 18.91 4.78
CA SER A 484 -6.56 19.85 5.88
C SER A 484 -7.17 19.27 7.16
N TRP A 485 -6.89 19.90 8.30
CA TRP A 485 -7.40 19.44 9.59
C TRP A 485 -8.93 19.53 9.72
N ALA A 486 -9.56 20.45 9.00
CA ALA A 486 -11.02 20.61 8.96
C ALA A 486 -11.72 19.45 8.23
N GLN A 487 -10.99 18.72 7.37
CA GLN A 487 -11.50 17.62 6.57
C GLN A 487 -11.41 16.26 7.29
N GLU A 488 -11.28 16.23 8.62
CA GLU A 488 -11.27 14.97 9.39
C GLU A 488 -12.54 14.12 9.17
N PHE A 489 -13.66 14.74 8.80
CA PHE A 489 -14.89 14.02 8.47
C PHE A 489 -14.70 13.02 7.31
N LEU A 490 -13.76 13.26 6.40
CA LEU A 490 -13.48 12.36 5.27
C LEU A 490 -13.08 10.96 5.77
N ARG A 491 -12.32 10.86 6.86
CA ARG A 491 -11.93 9.57 7.46
C ARG A 491 -13.15 8.73 7.87
N TRP A 492 -14.17 9.40 8.42
CA TRP A 492 -15.42 8.77 8.83
C TRP A 492 -16.32 8.46 7.65
N ASN A 493 -16.33 9.33 6.63
CA ASN A 493 -17.04 9.09 5.37
C ASN A 493 -16.52 7.83 4.69
N SER A 494 -15.20 7.67 4.56
CA SER A 494 -14.57 6.48 3.98
C SER A 494 -14.91 5.19 4.74
N LEU A 495 -14.99 5.24 6.07
CA LEU A 495 -15.38 4.10 6.90
C LEU A 495 -16.86 3.68 6.69
N LEU A 496 -17.75 4.64 6.44
CA LEU A 496 -19.19 4.40 6.28
C LEU A 496 -19.61 4.19 4.80
N ASN A 497 -18.74 4.52 3.86
CA ASN A 497 -18.94 4.27 2.44
C ASN A 497 -19.01 2.79 2.09
N TYR A 498 -19.70 2.47 0.99
CA TYR A 498 -19.92 1.11 0.50
C TYR A 498 -18.70 0.60 -0.29
N SER A 499 -17.56 0.47 0.38
CA SER A 499 -16.26 0.04 -0.16
C SER A 499 -15.60 -1.04 0.72
N PRO A 500 -14.56 -1.74 0.25
CA PRO A 500 -13.75 -2.62 1.09
C PRO A 500 -13.10 -1.90 2.28
N GLU A 501 -12.72 -0.62 2.10
CA GLU A 501 -12.16 0.21 3.17
C GLU A 501 -13.15 0.44 4.32
N GLY A 502 -14.44 0.49 4.00
CA GLY A 502 -15.57 0.59 4.93
C GLY A 502 -16.28 -0.75 5.17
N SER A 503 -15.53 -1.86 5.27
CA SER A 503 -16.12 -3.20 5.45
C SER A 503 -16.76 -3.42 6.84
N ILE A 504 -17.55 -4.49 6.95
CA ILE A 504 -18.20 -4.91 8.20
C ILE A 504 -17.16 -5.08 9.33
N ALA A 505 -16.05 -5.75 9.02
CA ALA A 505 -14.96 -6.00 9.96
C ALA A 505 -14.35 -4.71 10.53
N ARG A 506 -14.25 -3.65 9.69
CA ARG A 506 -13.67 -2.36 10.08
C ARG A 506 -14.65 -1.44 10.82
N ARG A 507 -15.95 -1.48 10.49
CA ARG A 507 -16.98 -0.60 11.10
C ARG A 507 -17.28 -0.94 12.56
N TRP A 508 -17.54 -2.21 12.85
CA TRP A 508 -18.01 -2.65 14.17
C TRP A 508 -17.09 -2.23 15.32
N PRO A 509 -15.77 -2.50 15.30
CA PRO A 509 -14.90 -2.18 16.43
C PRO A 509 -14.96 -0.68 16.81
N LEU A 510 -15.06 0.20 15.82
CA LEU A 510 -15.12 1.66 16.03
C LEU A 510 -16.47 2.09 16.60
N LEU A 511 -17.57 1.65 15.99
CA LEU A 511 -18.92 1.96 16.47
C LEU A 511 -19.15 1.40 17.88
N ALA A 512 -18.69 0.17 18.15
CA ALA A 512 -18.73 -0.44 19.47
C ALA A 512 -17.90 0.34 20.49
N MET A 513 -16.69 0.82 20.12
CA MET A 513 -15.88 1.68 20.98
C MET A 513 -16.61 2.98 21.32
N LEU A 514 -17.23 3.65 20.35
CA LEU A 514 -17.97 4.90 20.58
C LEU A 514 -19.15 4.67 21.54
N LEU A 515 -19.88 3.57 21.39
CA LEU A 515 -20.92 3.17 22.34
C LEU A 515 -20.34 2.92 23.74
N CYS A 516 -19.24 2.17 23.85
CA CYS A 516 -18.56 1.93 25.12
C CYS A 516 -18.07 3.23 25.77
N LEU A 517 -17.54 4.17 24.98
CA LEU A 517 -17.10 5.48 25.43
C LEU A 517 -18.27 6.26 26.03
N GLY A 518 -19.41 6.34 25.32
CA GLY A 518 -20.62 6.99 25.81
C GLY A 518 -21.15 6.38 27.11
N VAL A 519 -21.20 5.04 27.18
CA VAL A 519 -21.62 4.31 28.40
C VAL A 519 -20.69 4.61 29.58
N VAL A 520 -19.37 4.61 29.36
CA VAL A 520 -18.37 4.89 30.42
C VAL A 520 -18.47 6.34 30.86
N VAL A 521 -18.55 7.31 29.94
CA VAL A 521 -18.69 8.74 30.26
C VAL A 521 -19.95 8.99 31.08
N PHE A 522 -21.10 8.46 30.64
CA PHE A 522 -22.37 8.58 31.35
C PHE A 522 -22.32 7.94 32.75
N ALA A 523 -21.73 6.74 32.87
CA ALA A 523 -21.56 6.10 34.17
C ALA A 523 -20.67 6.92 35.12
N LEU A 524 -19.58 7.50 34.61
CA LEU A 524 -18.65 8.30 35.41
C LEU A 524 -19.22 9.67 35.79
N SER A 525 -20.17 10.24 35.03
CA SER A 525 -20.77 11.55 35.30
C SER A 525 -21.86 11.51 36.38
N LEU A 526 -22.54 10.38 36.57
CA LEU A 526 -23.70 10.32 37.48
C LEU A 526 -23.33 10.45 38.97
N ARG A 527 -22.43 9.60 39.53
CA ARG A 527 -21.86 9.68 40.91
C ARG A 527 -20.61 8.78 41.04
N ARG A 528 -19.90 8.85 42.19
CA ARG A 528 -18.79 7.92 42.52
C ARG A 528 -19.28 6.47 42.57
N ILE A 529 -18.67 5.60 41.75
CA ILE A 529 -18.99 4.16 41.69
C ILE A 529 -18.04 3.38 42.60
N ALA A 530 -18.60 2.62 43.53
CA ALA A 530 -17.82 1.82 44.46
C ALA A 530 -16.97 0.77 43.73
N GLY A 531 -15.68 0.72 44.05
CA GLY A 531 -14.74 -0.25 43.48
C GLY A 531 -14.17 0.12 42.09
N VAL A 532 -14.55 1.26 41.52
CA VAL A 532 -13.96 1.82 40.28
C VAL A 532 -13.01 2.97 40.62
N ARG A 533 -11.80 2.96 40.05
CA ARG A 533 -10.85 4.07 40.17
C ARG A 533 -11.14 5.12 39.10
N GLN A 534 -12.09 6.01 39.39
CA GLN A 534 -12.58 7.02 38.43
C GLN A 534 -11.46 7.86 37.78
N GLY A 535 -10.41 8.23 38.53
CA GLY A 535 -9.31 9.01 37.96
C GLY A 535 -8.58 8.29 36.83
N SER A 536 -8.36 6.97 36.94
CA SER A 536 -7.73 6.19 35.87
C SER A 536 -8.70 5.98 34.71
N ALA A 537 -9.99 5.76 34.99
CA ALA A 537 -11.03 5.62 33.96
C ALA A 537 -11.18 6.90 33.13
N TRP A 538 -11.24 8.08 33.78
CA TRP A 538 -11.27 9.37 33.10
C TRP A 538 -10.04 9.60 32.22
N ARG A 539 -8.86 9.11 32.60
CA ARG A 539 -7.66 9.23 31.75
C ARG A 539 -7.69 8.36 30.50
N ILE A 540 -8.32 7.17 30.54
CA ILE A 540 -8.56 6.39 29.31
C ILE A 540 -9.55 7.12 28.40
N VAL A 541 -10.64 7.63 28.98
CA VAL A 541 -11.63 8.45 28.27
C VAL A 541 -10.95 9.66 27.62
N SER A 542 -10.17 10.44 28.38
CA SER A 542 -9.43 11.60 27.88
C SER A 542 -8.41 11.21 26.81
N ALA A 543 -7.66 10.12 26.97
CA ALA A 543 -6.72 9.66 25.96
C ALA A 543 -7.42 9.29 24.65
N THR A 544 -8.60 8.67 24.73
CA THR A 544 -9.42 8.31 23.56
C THR A 544 -9.91 9.57 22.83
N PHE A 545 -10.50 10.54 23.56
CA PHE A 545 -10.96 11.81 22.97
C PHE A 545 -9.81 12.64 22.39
N LEU A 546 -8.68 12.74 23.11
CA LEU A 546 -7.50 13.46 22.63
C LEU A 546 -6.89 12.79 21.40
N THR A 547 -6.92 11.45 21.31
CA THR A 547 -6.48 10.75 20.11
C THR A 547 -7.38 11.11 18.92
N MET A 548 -8.71 11.11 19.08
CA MET A 548 -9.64 11.53 18.02
C MET A 548 -9.37 12.97 17.57
N LEU A 549 -9.11 13.89 18.50
CA LEU A 549 -8.80 15.29 18.19
C LEU A 549 -7.43 15.45 17.50
N LEU A 550 -6.41 14.72 17.94
CA LEU A 550 -5.07 14.83 17.37
C LEU A 550 -4.96 14.17 16.00
N LEU A 551 -5.79 13.16 15.70
CA LEU A 551 -5.90 12.59 14.35
C LEU A 551 -6.39 13.61 13.31
N SER A 552 -7.10 14.67 13.73
CA SER A 552 -7.45 15.78 12.85
C SER A 552 -6.22 16.48 12.25
N PHE A 553 -5.06 16.46 12.93
CA PHE A 553 -3.82 17.05 12.41
C PHE A 553 -2.98 16.09 11.57
N VAL A 554 -3.39 14.83 11.44
CA VAL A 554 -2.70 13.86 10.56
C VAL A 554 -3.06 14.16 9.10
N PRO A 555 -2.08 14.39 8.20
CA PRO A 555 -2.35 14.79 6.82
C PRO A 555 -3.23 13.81 6.03
N TYR A 556 -3.03 12.50 6.25
CA TYR A 556 -3.77 11.45 5.57
C TYR A 556 -5.01 11.00 6.37
N LYS A 557 -6.15 10.91 5.69
CA LYS A 557 -7.47 10.62 6.28
C LYS A 557 -7.95 9.19 6.04
N TRP A 558 -7.03 8.23 5.97
CA TRP A 558 -7.36 6.82 5.76
C TRP A 558 -8.10 6.18 6.95
N PRO A 559 -9.12 5.34 6.71
CA PRO A 559 -9.83 4.63 7.78
C PRO A 559 -8.93 3.63 8.51
N GLU A 560 -7.87 3.12 7.89
CA GLU A 560 -6.93 2.17 8.51
C GLU A 560 -6.23 2.71 9.76
N HIS A 561 -6.07 4.04 9.85
CA HIS A 561 -5.49 4.69 11.04
C HIS A 561 -6.34 4.49 12.30
N PHE A 562 -7.61 4.09 12.17
CA PHE A 562 -8.45 3.76 13.32
C PHE A 562 -7.94 2.56 14.13
N GLY A 563 -7.03 1.75 13.58
CA GLY A 563 -6.34 0.68 14.31
C GLY A 563 -5.68 1.13 15.62
N VAL A 564 -5.20 2.39 15.69
CA VAL A 564 -4.53 2.95 16.89
C VAL A 564 -5.42 2.93 18.15
N PHE A 565 -6.74 2.79 17.99
CA PHE A 565 -7.69 2.72 19.10
C PHE A 565 -7.79 1.33 19.74
N ALA A 566 -7.22 0.27 19.17
CA ALA A 566 -7.44 -1.12 19.63
C ALA A 566 -7.23 -1.31 21.14
N GLY A 567 -6.15 -0.76 21.69
CA GLY A 567 -5.83 -0.84 23.11
C GLY A 567 -6.83 -0.08 24.00
N PHE A 568 -7.17 1.16 23.65
CA PHE A 568 -8.13 1.97 24.41
C PHE A 568 -9.57 1.45 24.26
N GLY A 569 -9.96 1.02 23.05
CA GLY A 569 -11.24 0.40 22.76
C GLY A 569 -11.47 -0.86 23.58
N ALA A 570 -10.46 -1.74 23.68
CA ALA A 570 -10.53 -2.93 24.53
C ALA A 570 -10.70 -2.59 26.03
N ALA A 571 -9.99 -1.57 26.52
CA ALA A 571 -10.14 -1.11 27.91
C ALA A 571 -11.51 -0.47 28.17
N LEU A 572 -12.06 0.27 27.20
CA LEU A 572 -13.40 0.84 27.25
C LEU A 572 -14.47 -0.25 27.20
N ALA A 573 -14.34 -1.28 26.37
CA ALA A 573 -15.28 -2.39 26.28
C ALA A 573 -15.38 -3.18 27.60
N ALA A 574 -14.23 -3.45 28.24
CA ALA A 574 -14.19 -4.07 29.57
C ALA A 574 -14.89 -3.20 30.62
N SER A 575 -14.61 -1.90 30.60
CA SER A 575 -15.18 -0.92 31.54
C SER A 575 -16.69 -0.77 31.34
N ALA A 576 -17.14 -0.57 30.11
CA ALA A 576 -18.55 -0.43 29.75
C ALA A 576 -19.34 -1.67 30.15
N THR A 577 -18.81 -2.88 29.87
CA THR A 577 -19.45 -4.14 30.25
C THR A 577 -19.60 -4.27 31.77
N ALA A 578 -18.54 -3.99 32.53
CA ALA A 578 -18.60 -4.06 33.99
C ALA A 578 -19.53 -2.99 34.61
N LEU A 579 -19.51 -1.77 34.06
CA LEU A 579 -20.33 -0.65 34.53
C LEU A 579 -21.80 -0.86 34.18
N ALA A 580 -22.11 -1.23 32.93
CA ALA A 580 -23.46 -1.57 32.50
C ALA A 580 -24.04 -2.69 33.36
N ALA A 581 -23.27 -3.75 33.65
CA ALA A 581 -23.69 -4.82 34.56
C ALA A 581 -23.90 -4.35 36.01
N HIS A 582 -23.10 -3.39 36.49
CA HIS A 582 -23.31 -2.79 37.81
C HIS A 582 -24.64 -2.04 37.90
N TYR A 583 -24.98 -1.24 36.89
CA TYR A 583 -26.25 -0.52 36.81
C TYR A 583 -27.44 -1.43 36.50
N ALA A 584 -27.24 -2.48 35.71
CA ALA A 584 -28.25 -3.49 35.39
C ALA A 584 -28.84 -4.16 36.63
N LYS A 585 -28.04 -4.32 37.69
CA LYS A 585 -28.51 -4.86 38.99
C LYS A 585 -29.55 -3.96 39.65
N ARG A 586 -29.54 -2.65 39.35
CA ARG A 586 -30.49 -1.67 39.88
C ARG A 586 -31.66 -1.46 38.93
N SER A 587 -31.44 -1.57 37.62
CA SER A 587 -32.49 -1.41 36.61
C SER A 587 -32.16 -2.20 35.35
N SER A 588 -33.04 -3.15 34.99
CA SER A 588 -32.93 -3.93 33.75
C SER A 588 -33.11 -3.08 32.49
N PHE A 589 -33.72 -1.90 32.60
CA PHE A 589 -33.87 -0.92 31.52
C PHE A 589 -32.53 -0.57 30.87
N VAL A 590 -31.49 -0.33 31.67
CA VAL A 590 -30.17 0.09 31.16
C VAL A 590 -29.56 -0.99 30.27
N SER A 591 -29.65 -2.27 30.66
CA SER A 591 -29.19 -3.38 29.83
C SER A 591 -29.97 -3.50 28.53
N ALA A 592 -31.30 -3.34 28.56
CA ALA A 592 -32.13 -3.39 27.36
C ALA A 592 -31.81 -2.22 26.41
N LEU A 593 -31.57 -1.01 26.95
CA LEU A 593 -31.19 0.16 26.16
C LEU A 593 -29.83 -0.01 25.49
N VAL A 594 -28.83 -0.49 26.24
CA VAL A 594 -27.48 -0.77 25.70
C VAL A 594 -27.54 -1.89 24.64
N ALA A 595 -28.36 -2.91 24.86
CA ALA A 595 -28.59 -3.95 23.85
C ALA A 595 -29.24 -3.37 22.59
N SER A 596 -30.29 -2.57 22.72
CA SER A 596 -30.94 -1.87 21.60
C SER A 596 -29.92 -1.06 20.79
N ALA A 597 -29.14 -0.20 21.45
CA ALA A 597 -28.08 0.58 20.80
C ALA A 597 -27.02 -0.31 20.10
N ALA A 598 -26.60 -1.41 20.73
CA ALA A 598 -25.64 -2.34 20.13
C ALA A 598 -26.20 -3.03 18.87
N PHE A 599 -27.48 -3.43 18.88
CA PHE A 599 -28.15 -4.01 17.70
C PHE A 599 -28.32 -2.99 16.58
N PHE A 600 -28.59 -1.72 16.89
CA PHE A 600 -28.66 -0.66 15.89
C PHE A 600 -27.31 -0.47 15.19
N LEU A 601 -26.22 -0.40 15.97
CA LEU A 601 -24.87 -0.27 15.41
C LEU A 601 -24.43 -1.53 14.65
N ALA A 602 -24.82 -2.72 15.11
CA ALA A 602 -24.59 -3.96 14.38
C ALA A 602 -25.36 -3.97 13.05
N ALA A 603 -26.60 -3.49 13.01
CA ALA A 603 -27.38 -3.34 11.78
C ALA A 603 -26.72 -2.36 10.80
N LEU A 604 -26.25 -1.21 11.28
CA LEU A 604 -25.50 -0.23 10.48
C LEU A 604 -24.18 -0.82 9.95
N THR A 605 -23.50 -1.64 10.76
CA THR A 605 -22.29 -2.35 10.35
C THR A 605 -22.61 -3.34 9.23
N ALA A 606 -23.59 -4.22 9.42
CA ALA A 606 -24.01 -5.25 8.48
C ALA A 606 -24.65 -4.73 7.18
N ALA A 607 -24.87 -3.41 7.08
CA ALA A 607 -25.28 -2.78 5.83
C ALA A 607 -24.11 -2.60 4.83
N GLY A 608 -22.86 -2.71 5.29
CA GLY A 608 -21.67 -2.70 4.44
C GLY A 608 -21.39 -4.04 3.75
N LYS A 609 -20.34 -4.06 2.90
CA LYS A 609 -19.80 -5.27 2.28
C LYS A 609 -18.88 -6.03 3.25
N ASN A 610 -18.72 -7.34 3.07
CA ASN A 610 -17.63 -8.11 3.68
C ASN A 610 -16.36 -8.02 2.81
N GLY A 611 -15.89 -6.79 2.60
CA GLY A 611 -14.77 -6.48 1.72
C GLY A 611 -13.41 -6.65 2.39
N TRP A 612 -12.47 -7.29 1.68
CA TRP A 612 -11.05 -7.40 2.04
C TRP A 612 -10.17 -7.00 0.85
N PHE A 613 -8.90 -6.68 1.12
CA PHE A 613 -7.99 -6.15 0.10
C PHE A 613 -7.54 -7.24 -0.90
N TRP A 614 -7.73 -6.99 -2.20
CA TRP A 614 -7.24 -7.81 -3.34
C TRP A 614 -7.40 -9.34 -3.12
N VAL A 615 -6.34 -10.16 -3.15
CA VAL A 615 -6.40 -11.64 -3.04
C VAL A 615 -7.05 -12.15 -1.76
N GLN A 616 -7.10 -11.33 -0.71
CA GLN A 616 -7.69 -11.70 0.58
C GLN A 616 -9.21 -11.83 0.48
N SER A 617 -9.81 -11.29 -0.59
CA SER A 617 -11.24 -11.39 -0.89
C SER A 617 -11.66 -12.67 -1.60
N PHE A 618 -10.70 -13.51 -2.05
CA PHE A 618 -11.01 -14.64 -2.94
C PHE A 618 -11.93 -15.65 -2.25
N SER A 619 -13.15 -15.78 -2.79
CA SER A 619 -14.25 -16.62 -2.26
C SER A 619 -14.74 -16.25 -0.85
N ILE A 620 -14.48 -15.03 -0.37
CA ILE A 620 -15.10 -14.53 0.86
C ILE A 620 -16.61 -14.30 0.61
N PRO A 621 -17.50 -14.84 1.45
CA PRO A 621 -18.95 -14.63 1.32
C PRO A 621 -19.32 -13.15 1.40
N SER A 622 -20.28 -12.73 0.57
CA SER A 622 -20.79 -11.34 0.58
C SER A 622 -19.69 -10.28 0.40
N PHE A 623 -18.71 -10.58 -0.46
CA PHE A 623 -17.68 -9.61 -0.84
C PHE A 623 -18.24 -8.46 -1.67
N PHE A 624 -19.02 -8.75 -2.71
CA PHE A 624 -19.58 -7.74 -3.62
C PHE A 624 -20.90 -7.12 -3.10
N ALA A 625 -21.55 -7.78 -2.14
CA ALA A 625 -22.89 -7.44 -1.65
C ALA A 625 -22.93 -7.42 -0.12
N ARG A 626 -23.93 -6.76 0.45
CA ARG A 626 -24.23 -6.90 1.89
C ARG A 626 -24.63 -8.35 2.24
N PRO A 627 -24.36 -8.84 3.46
CA PRO A 627 -24.78 -10.16 3.90
C PRO A 627 -26.30 -10.35 3.90
N VAL A 628 -26.73 -11.51 3.41
CA VAL A 628 -28.14 -11.95 3.36
C VAL A 628 -28.30 -13.33 4.00
N LEU A 629 -29.45 -13.55 4.64
CA LEU A 629 -29.90 -14.84 5.16
C LEU A 629 -31.22 -15.19 4.45
N GLY A 630 -31.17 -16.16 3.53
CA GLY A 630 -32.28 -16.42 2.61
C GLY A 630 -32.53 -15.19 1.73
N THR A 631 -33.74 -14.65 1.77
CA THR A 631 -34.14 -13.44 1.02
C THR A 631 -34.03 -12.15 1.83
N HIS A 632 -33.58 -12.22 3.09
CA HIS A 632 -33.55 -11.07 4.00
C HIS A 632 -32.12 -10.60 4.28
N ALA A 633 -31.89 -9.29 4.21
CA ALA A 633 -30.61 -8.70 4.61
C ALA A 633 -30.37 -8.90 6.12
N VAL A 634 -29.14 -9.28 6.48
CA VAL A 634 -28.73 -9.44 7.90
C VAL A 634 -28.90 -8.12 8.66
N SER A 635 -28.65 -6.98 8.01
CA SER A 635 -28.88 -5.66 8.59
C SER A 635 -30.34 -5.46 9.02
N SER A 636 -31.31 -5.90 8.22
CA SER A 636 -32.74 -5.82 8.54
C SER A 636 -33.11 -6.69 9.75
N LEU A 637 -32.55 -7.90 9.86
CA LEU A 637 -32.78 -8.77 11.01
C LEU A 637 -32.19 -8.19 12.30
N LEU A 638 -31.00 -7.59 12.23
CA LEU A 638 -30.38 -6.89 13.35
C LEU A 638 -31.19 -5.63 13.74
N LEU A 639 -31.81 -4.96 12.78
CA LEU A 639 -32.71 -3.83 13.03
C LEU A 639 -33.98 -4.27 13.78
N LEU A 640 -34.53 -5.45 13.48
CA LEU A 640 -35.62 -6.03 14.30
C LEU A 640 -35.15 -6.27 15.75
N GLY A 641 -33.90 -6.70 15.95
CA GLY A 641 -33.28 -6.77 17.28
C GLY A 641 -33.26 -5.41 17.99
N PHE A 642 -32.86 -4.35 17.29
CA PHE A 642 -32.90 -2.98 17.82
C PHE A 642 -34.30 -2.59 18.28
N LEU A 643 -35.32 -2.81 17.44
CA LEU A 643 -36.72 -2.50 17.73
C LEU A 643 -37.24 -3.33 18.91
N LEU A 644 -36.93 -4.63 18.96
CA LEU A 644 -37.33 -5.52 20.04
C LEU A 644 -36.74 -5.09 21.39
N PHE A 645 -35.43 -4.87 21.45
CA PHE A 645 -34.78 -4.43 22.70
C PHE A 645 -35.18 -3.00 23.08
N GLY A 646 -35.47 -2.15 22.09
CA GLY A 646 -36.03 -0.81 22.30
C GLY A 646 -37.42 -0.87 22.93
N ALA A 647 -38.31 -1.74 22.43
CA ALA A 647 -39.63 -1.98 23.00
C ALA A 647 -39.53 -2.57 24.42
N ILE A 648 -38.62 -3.53 24.65
CA ILE A 648 -38.35 -4.06 25.99
C ILE A 648 -37.86 -2.95 26.93
N ALA A 649 -36.96 -2.08 26.47
CA ALA A 649 -36.48 -0.95 27.25
C ALA A 649 -37.64 0.01 27.58
N GLY A 650 -38.45 0.39 26.59
CA GLY A 650 -39.64 1.23 26.79
C GLY A 650 -40.63 0.62 27.78
N PHE A 651 -40.93 -0.68 27.66
CA PHE A 651 -41.78 -1.39 28.61
C PHE A 651 -41.20 -1.43 30.02
N LEU A 652 -39.90 -1.70 30.17
CA LEU A 652 -39.22 -1.71 31.48
C LEU A 652 -39.15 -0.31 32.11
N TYR A 653 -39.07 0.73 31.28
CA TYR A 653 -39.14 2.12 31.72
C TYR A 653 -40.54 2.44 32.27
N LEU A 654 -41.59 2.14 31.52
CA LEU A 654 -42.98 2.36 31.94
C LEU A 654 -43.36 1.52 33.17
N ARG A 655 -42.89 0.27 33.26
CA ARG A 655 -43.15 -0.63 34.39
C ARG A 655 -42.44 -0.18 35.68
N ARG A 656 -41.42 0.67 35.59
CA ARG A 656 -40.58 1.07 36.72
C ARG A 656 -41.40 1.61 37.91
N ASP A 657 -42.49 2.31 37.62
CA ASP A 657 -43.33 2.96 38.64
C ASP A 657 -44.36 2.01 39.26
N TYR A 658 -44.60 0.84 38.64
CA TYR A 658 -45.60 -0.15 39.06
C TYR A 658 -45.00 -1.46 39.57
N ALA A 659 -43.69 -1.66 39.46
CA ALA A 659 -43.04 -2.91 39.84
C ALA A 659 -42.77 -2.98 41.36
N PRO A 660 -43.24 -4.01 42.08
CA PRO A 660 -42.90 -4.20 43.48
C PRO A 660 -41.40 -4.46 43.65
N ALA A 661 -40.82 -3.90 44.73
CA ALA A 661 -39.41 -4.10 45.04
C ALA A 661 -39.08 -5.60 45.21
N PRO A 662 -37.96 -6.09 44.67
CA PRO A 662 -37.60 -7.51 44.77
C PRO A 662 -37.36 -7.92 46.23
N LYS A 663 -37.94 -9.05 46.64
CA LYS A 663 -37.76 -9.63 47.98
C LYS A 663 -36.29 -10.07 48.19
N PRO A 664 -35.63 -9.70 49.31
CA PRO A 664 -34.27 -10.19 49.62
C PRO A 664 -34.27 -11.71 49.83
N GLY A 665 -33.27 -12.42 49.30
CA GLY A 665 -32.99 -13.82 49.68
C GLY A 665 -33.40 -14.92 48.69
N GLN A 666 -34.03 -14.62 47.55
CA GLN A 666 -34.27 -15.64 46.53
C GLN A 666 -32.99 -16.00 45.76
N THR A 667 -32.56 -17.25 45.86
CA THR A 667 -31.45 -17.82 45.09
C THR A 667 -31.79 -17.82 43.61
N GLU A 668 -31.01 -17.10 42.80
CA GLU A 668 -31.24 -17.10 41.35
C GLU A 668 -31.04 -18.49 40.75
N THR A 669 -32.03 -18.98 40.02
CA THR A 669 -31.93 -20.22 39.24
C THR A 669 -30.81 -20.13 38.20
N ARG A 670 -30.21 -21.27 37.82
CA ARG A 670 -29.10 -21.30 36.83
C ARG A 670 -29.49 -20.63 35.51
N TRP A 671 -30.73 -20.82 35.06
CA TRP A 671 -31.30 -20.17 33.87
C TRP A 671 -31.37 -18.64 34.01
N ARG A 672 -31.81 -18.13 35.16
CA ARG A 672 -31.89 -16.68 35.41
C ARG A 672 -30.50 -16.05 35.44
N LYS A 673 -29.51 -16.75 36.02
CA LYS A 673 -28.08 -16.34 35.97
C LYS A 673 -27.52 -16.32 34.56
N ALA A 674 -27.83 -17.32 33.72
CA ALA A 674 -27.40 -17.39 32.33
C ALA A 674 -28.01 -16.25 31.49
N ARG A 675 -29.32 -16.00 31.63
CA ARG A 675 -30.03 -14.90 30.96
C ARG A 675 -29.49 -13.54 31.38
N HIS A 676 -29.18 -13.34 32.68
CA HIS A 676 -28.56 -12.11 33.15
C HIS A 676 -27.17 -11.88 32.55
N ARG A 677 -26.35 -12.93 32.37
CA ARG A 677 -25.05 -12.80 31.72
C ARG A 677 -25.15 -12.44 30.24
N LEU A 678 -26.11 -13.01 29.52
CA LEU A 678 -26.37 -12.67 28.12
C LEU A 678 -26.81 -11.20 27.99
N ALA A 679 -27.72 -10.74 28.85
CA ALA A 679 -28.21 -9.36 28.85
C ALA A 679 -27.15 -8.32 29.29
N GLN A 680 -26.07 -8.73 29.95
CA GLN A 680 -25.01 -7.85 30.44
C GLN A 680 -23.86 -7.63 29.46
N GLY A 681 -23.82 -8.35 28.33
CA GLY A 681 -22.68 -8.31 27.41
C GLY A 681 -23.02 -8.29 25.92
N PRO A 682 -24.02 -7.54 25.42
CA PRO A 682 -24.35 -7.52 23.99
C PRO A 682 -23.13 -7.15 23.13
N ILE A 683 -22.33 -6.17 23.56
CA ILE A 683 -21.10 -5.73 22.86
C ILE A 683 -20.07 -6.88 22.81
N LEU A 684 -19.89 -7.62 23.92
CA LEU A 684 -19.03 -8.80 23.95
C LEU A 684 -19.51 -9.85 22.96
N TRP A 685 -20.79 -10.20 22.98
CA TRP A 685 -21.32 -11.28 22.15
C TRP A 685 -21.30 -10.95 20.66
N ILE A 686 -21.64 -9.72 20.28
CA ILE A 686 -21.56 -9.28 18.88
C ILE A 686 -20.10 -9.25 18.41
N SER A 687 -19.16 -8.75 19.23
CA SER A 687 -17.74 -8.75 18.88
C SER A 687 -17.18 -10.17 18.75
N LEU A 688 -17.56 -11.08 19.65
CA LEU A 688 -17.15 -12.48 19.57
C LEU A 688 -17.75 -13.17 18.34
N GLY A 689 -19.02 -12.87 18.02
CA GLY A 689 -19.69 -13.37 16.82
C GLY A 689 -19.01 -12.89 15.55
N LEU A 690 -18.64 -11.60 15.47
CA LEU A 690 -17.89 -11.05 14.34
C LEU A 690 -16.55 -11.75 14.16
N VAL A 691 -15.73 -11.85 15.22
CA VAL A 691 -14.44 -12.54 15.16
C VAL A 691 -14.61 -14.00 14.73
N ALA A 692 -15.64 -14.69 15.23
CA ALA A 692 -15.91 -16.07 14.82
C ALA A 692 -16.30 -16.16 13.33
N ILE A 693 -17.15 -15.24 12.84
CA ILE A 693 -17.55 -15.17 11.43
C ILE A 693 -16.32 -14.91 10.56
N GLU A 694 -15.46 -13.96 10.91
CA GLU A 694 -14.22 -13.68 10.17
C GLU A 694 -13.34 -14.93 10.04
N PHE A 695 -13.18 -15.71 11.12
CA PHE A 695 -12.44 -16.98 11.06
C PHE A 695 -13.11 -18.02 10.16
N VAL A 696 -14.43 -18.15 10.26
CA VAL A 696 -15.20 -19.09 9.44
C VAL A 696 -15.13 -18.68 7.97
N ASP A 697 -15.22 -17.39 7.65
CA ASP A 697 -15.14 -16.86 6.29
C ASP A 697 -13.81 -17.21 5.64
N PHE A 698 -12.68 -16.92 6.30
CA PHE A 698 -11.36 -17.25 5.75
C PHE A 698 -11.11 -18.76 5.69
N ALA A 699 -11.57 -19.52 6.69
CA ALA A 699 -11.44 -20.98 6.67
C ALA A 699 -12.28 -21.62 5.56
N ALA A 700 -13.52 -21.15 5.38
CA ALA A 700 -14.42 -21.60 4.32
C ALA A 700 -13.91 -21.20 2.94
N ALA A 701 -13.34 -19.99 2.80
CA ALA A 701 -12.67 -19.55 1.57
C ALA A 701 -11.44 -20.43 1.26
N ALA A 702 -10.61 -20.74 2.27
CA ALA A 702 -9.47 -21.64 2.08
C ALA A 702 -9.89 -23.07 1.70
N TYR A 703 -10.96 -23.60 2.32
CA TYR A 703 -11.49 -24.94 2.07
C TYR A 703 -12.17 -25.06 0.70
N SER A 704 -13.11 -24.16 0.39
CA SER A 704 -13.89 -24.20 -0.85
C SER A 704 -13.03 -24.03 -2.11
N ARG A 705 -11.88 -23.37 -1.98
CA ARG A 705 -10.97 -23.13 -3.09
C ARG A 705 -9.97 -24.26 -3.30
N TYR A 706 -9.73 -25.15 -2.34
CA TYR A 706 -8.71 -26.19 -2.50
C TYR A 706 -9.06 -27.12 -3.69
N PRO A 707 -8.15 -27.34 -4.67
CA PRO A 707 -6.71 -27.05 -4.65
C PRO A 707 -6.25 -25.72 -5.28
N ALA A 708 -7.17 -24.87 -5.75
CA ALA A 708 -6.87 -23.52 -6.26
C ALA A 708 -6.28 -22.60 -5.18
N TYR A 709 -5.69 -21.49 -5.61
CA TYR A 709 -5.00 -20.56 -4.70
C TYR A 709 -5.94 -19.98 -3.64
N SER A 710 -5.52 -20.06 -2.38
CA SER A 710 -6.08 -19.28 -1.28
C SER A 710 -4.94 -18.68 -0.47
N LEU A 711 -5.23 -17.60 0.26
CA LEU A 711 -4.26 -16.90 1.08
C LEU A 711 -3.55 -17.85 2.07
N ALA A 712 -4.33 -18.70 2.74
CA ALA A 712 -3.81 -19.69 3.68
C ALA A 712 -2.89 -20.72 3.00
N LEU A 713 -3.29 -21.21 1.82
CA LEU A 713 -2.48 -22.16 1.05
C LEU A 713 -1.19 -21.52 0.54
N GLY A 714 -1.26 -20.26 0.09
CA GLY A 714 -0.11 -19.45 -0.29
C GLY A 714 0.89 -19.31 0.84
N ASN A 715 0.42 -18.98 2.05
CA ASN A 715 1.24 -18.91 3.25
C ASN A 715 1.92 -20.22 3.62
N VAL A 716 1.17 -21.32 3.62
CA VAL A 716 1.70 -22.65 3.93
C VAL A 716 2.76 -23.07 2.90
N ARG A 717 2.49 -22.87 1.61
CA ARG A 717 3.44 -23.21 0.54
C ARG A 717 4.67 -22.31 0.56
N ALA A 718 4.50 -21.00 0.77
CA ALA A 718 5.61 -20.06 0.86
C ALA A 718 6.54 -20.37 2.04
N ALA A 719 5.99 -20.78 3.19
CA ALA A 719 6.77 -21.26 4.33
C ALA A 719 7.56 -22.55 4.02
N ALA A 720 7.05 -23.39 3.12
CA ALA A 720 7.72 -24.59 2.61
C ALA A 720 8.65 -24.34 1.41
N GLY A 721 8.87 -23.08 1.01
CA GLY A 721 9.77 -22.68 -0.07
C GLY A 721 9.11 -22.36 -1.42
N GLY A 722 7.78 -22.52 -1.56
CA GLY A 722 7.04 -22.16 -2.78
C GLY A 722 6.99 -20.65 -3.03
N CYS A 723 6.54 -20.22 -4.21
CA CYS A 723 6.60 -18.83 -4.68
C CYS A 723 5.26 -18.08 -4.63
N GLY A 724 4.38 -18.48 -3.71
CA GLY A 724 3.10 -17.80 -3.49
C GLY A 724 2.19 -17.88 -4.72
N LEU A 725 1.72 -16.73 -5.20
CA LEU A 725 0.81 -16.66 -6.34
C LEU A 725 1.51 -17.01 -7.67
N ALA A 726 2.84 -16.85 -7.77
CA ALA A 726 3.62 -17.17 -8.97
C ALA A 726 3.56 -18.66 -9.38
N ASP A 727 3.32 -19.56 -8.42
CA ASP A 727 3.15 -20.99 -8.67
C ASP A 727 1.72 -21.36 -9.08
N ALA A 728 0.74 -20.50 -8.79
CA ALA A 728 -0.67 -20.74 -9.06
C ALA A 728 -1.16 -20.04 -10.35
N VAL A 729 -0.48 -18.99 -10.77
CA VAL A 729 -0.73 -18.32 -12.06
C VAL A 729 -0.01 -19.08 -13.16
N LEU A 730 -0.78 -19.45 -14.18
CA LEU A 730 -0.30 -19.99 -15.44
C LEU A 730 -0.15 -18.86 -16.45
N ALA A 731 0.88 -18.94 -17.29
CA ALA A 731 1.18 -17.98 -18.34
C ALA A 731 1.40 -18.69 -19.66
N GLU A 732 0.94 -18.07 -20.74
CA GLU A 732 1.20 -18.50 -22.11
C GLU A 732 2.48 -17.79 -22.59
N ALA A 733 3.59 -18.52 -22.71
CA ALA A 733 4.90 -17.94 -23.04
C ALA A 733 4.97 -17.39 -24.48
N ASP A 734 4.33 -18.09 -25.43
CA ASP A 734 4.13 -17.66 -26.81
C ASP A 734 2.67 -17.91 -27.23
N PRO A 735 1.85 -16.86 -27.34
CA PRO A 735 0.43 -17.01 -27.69
C PRO A 735 0.16 -17.39 -29.14
N ASN A 736 1.20 -17.42 -29.99
CA ASN A 736 1.07 -17.78 -31.40
C ASN A 736 1.29 -19.28 -31.64
N ALA A 737 1.92 -19.99 -30.69
CA ALA A 737 2.26 -21.40 -30.85
C ALA A 737 1.04 -22.33 -30.72
N GLY A 738 0.00 -21.91 -29.99
CA GLY A 738 -1.14 -22.75 -29.63
C GLY A 738 -2.32 -22.73 -30.62
N PHE A 739 -2.28 -21.95 -31.71
CA PHE A 739 -3.43 -21.83 -32.62
C PHE A 739 -3.87 -23.18 -33.18
N LEU A 740 -5.18 -23.45 -33.11
CA LEU A 740 -5.72 -24.70 -33.65
C LEU A 740 -5.67 -24.67 -35.17
N ARG A 741 -5.38 -25.83 -35.76
CA ARG A 741 -5.35 -25.97 -37.22
C ARG A 741 -6.78 -26.17 -37.74
N PRO A 742 -7.20 -25.45 -38.79
CA PRO A 742 -8.45 -25.76 -39.46
C PRO A 742 -8.44 -27.20 -39.98
N ALA A 743 -9.57 -27.88 -39.83
CA ALA A 743 -9.77 -29.22 -40.36
C ALA A 743 -9.90 -29.20 -41.89
N ASP A 744 -9.69 -30.37 -42.49
CA ASP A 744 -9.97 -30.63 -43.92
C ASP A 744 -9.19 -29.74 -44.89
N GLY A 745 -8.02 -29.24 -44.47
CA GLY A 745 -7.10 -28.45 -45.30
C GLY A 745 -7.56 -27.02 -45.57
N MET A 746 -8.52 -26.51 -44.81
CA MET A 746 -9.01 -25.13 -44.93
C MET A 746 -7.91 -24.11 -44.61
N ASP A 747 -7.89 -23.00 -45.35
CA ASP A 747 -6.92 -21.92 -45.15
C ASP A 747 -7.12 -21.24 -43.77
N PRO A 748 -6.10 -21.18 -42.90
CA PRO A 748 -6.17 -20.52 -41.61
C PRO A 748 -6.70 -19.08 -41.66
N LYS A 749 -6.47 -18.35 -42.76
CA LYS A 749 -6.91 -16.95 -42.88
C LYS A 749 -8.41 -16.78 -43.10
N SER A 750 -9.06 -17.75 -43.71
CA SER A 750 -10.51 -17.70 -44.02
C SER A 750 -11.36 -18.58 -43.11
N ALA A 751 -10.73 -19.50 -42.36
CA ALA A 751 -11.42 -20.48 -41.52
C ALA A 751 -12.35 -19.86 -40.45
N LEU A 752 -12.05 -18.66 -39.93
CA LEU A 752 -12.84 -18.04 -38.87
C LEU A 752 -14.28 -17.71 -39.28
N GLY A 753 -14.53 -17.41 -40.56
CA GLY A 753 -15.86 -17.08 -41.09
C GLY A 753 -16.34 -18.02 -42.22
N ALA A 754 -15.75 -19.21 -42.33
CA ALA A 754 -15.90 -20.07 -43.51
C ALA A 754 -17.30 -20.69 -43.67
N VAL A 755 -18.05 -20.92 -42.58
CA VAL A 755 -19.39 -21.54 -42.66
C VAL A 755 -20.46 -20.46 -42.76
N GLN A 756 -20.39 -19.43 -41.91
CA GLN A 756 -21.30 -18.28 -41.94
C GLN A 756 -20.60 -17.04 -41.39
N SER A 757 -20.72 -15.90 -42.07
CA SER A 757 -20.17 -14.62 -41.61
C SER A 757 -21.06 -13.46 -42.08
N VAL A 758 -22.20 -13.27 -41.41
CA VAL A 758 -23.16 -12.19 -41.68
C VAL A 758 -22.88 -11.05 -40.70
N GLY A 759 -22.61 -9.84 -41.19
CA GLY A 759 -22.33 -8.67 -40.35
C GLY A 759 -20.93 -8.62 -39.73
N PHE A 760 -20.12 -9.66 -39.90
CA PHE A 760 -18.73 -9.73 -39.40
C PHE A 760 -17.72 -9.35 -40.49
N THR A 761 -16.81 -8.42 -40.17
CA THR A 761 -15.74 -7.97 -41.09
C THR A 761 -14.39 -7.83 -40.37
N ALA A 762 -13.29 -7.83 -41.13
CA ALA A 762 -11.94 -7.65 -40.57
C ALA A 762 -11.69 -6.24 -39.99
N THR A 763 -12.48 -5.26 -40.41
CA THR A 763 -12.44 -3.87 -39.92
C THR A 763 -13.58 -3.54 -38.97
N GLY A 764 -14.35 -4.55 -38.54
CA GLY A 764 -15.55 -4.40 -37.71
C GLY A 764 -15.23 -4.16 -36.23
N LEU A 765 -14.35 -3.19 -35.96
CA LEU A 765 -14.03 -2.68 -34.63
C LEU A 765 -14.16 -1.14 -34.64
N PRO A 766 -14.48 -0.51 -33.50
CA PRO A 766 -14.44 0.96 -33.39
C PRO A 766 -13.01 1.48 -33.61
N GLU A 767 -12.87 2.78 -33.92
CA GLU A 767 -11.54 3.42 -33.99
C GLU A 767 -10.88 3.49 -32.60
N GLU A 768 -11.70 3.76 -31.58
CA GLU A 768 -11.33 3.69 -30.17
C GLU A 768 -12.49 3.04 -29.39
N ALA A 769 -12.25 1.92 -28.73
CA ALA A 769 -13.23 1.34 -27.82
C ALA A 769 -13.37 2.25 -26.59
N ALA A 770 -14.55 2.87 -26.43
CA ALA A 770 -14.82 3.73 -25.29
C ALA A 770 -14.63 2.95 -23.97
N ALA A 771 -13.93 3.55 -23.01
CA ALA A 771 -13.99 3.10 -21.63
C ALA A 771 -15.40 3.37 -21.09
N LEU A 772 -16.00 2.37 -20.45
CA LEU A 772 -17.23 2.60 -19.70
C LEU A 772 -16.85 3.40 -18.47
N GLY A 773 -17.43 4.59 -18.32
CA GLY A 773 -17.18 5.43 -17.15
C GLY A 773 -17.59 4.70 -15.88
N ASP A 774 -16.62 4.24 -15.11
CA ASP A 774 -16.81 3.65 -13.78
C ASP A 774 -15.82 4.25 -12.80
N GLY A 775 -16.23 4.29 -11.54
CA GLY A 775 -15.49 4.92 -10.47
C GLY A 775 -15.72 4.21 -9.15
N THR A 776 -14.68 4.17 -8.33
CA THR A 776 -14.75 3.60 -7.00
C THR A 776 -15.09 4.71 -5.98
N PRO A 777 -15.89 4.42 -4.92
CA PRO A 777 -16.24 5.43 -3.93
C PRO A 777 -15.03 6.11 -3.31
N PRO A 778 -15.16 7.38 -2.87
CA PRO A 778 -14.07 8.12 -2.23
C PRO A 778 -13.52 7.43 -0.98
N GLY A 779 -12.24 7.64 -0.70
CA GLY A 779 -11.58 7.19 0.53
C GLY A 779 -10.70 5.96 0.42
N ILE A 780 -10.33 5.55 -0.80
CA ILE A 780 -9.43 4.43 -1.08
C ILE A 780 -7.99 4.87 -0.81
N ALA A 781 -7.23 4.08 -0.05
CA ALA A 781 -5.81 4.32 0.16
C ALA A 781 -5.00 4.29 -1.13
N HIS A 782 -3.88 5.02 -1.18
CA HIS A 782 -2.94 5.04 -2.31
C HIS A 782 -3.57 5.45 -3.65
N VAL A 783 -4.37 6.52 -3.63
CA VAL A 783 -4.91 7.14 -4.84
C VAL A 783 -4.48 8.60 -4.91
N ASN A 784 -4.06 9.05 -6.09
CA ASN A 784 -3.74 10.46 -6.32
C ASN A 784 -4.99 11.25 -6.76
N HIS A 785 -6.05 11.19 -5.95
CA HIS A 785 -7.34 11.82 -6.23
C HIS A 785 -7.89 12.50 -4.97
N SER A 786 -8.84 13.42 -5.14
CA SER A 786 -9.52 14.06 -4.03
C SER A 786 -10.26 13.02 -3.16
N GLY A 787 -10.07 13.10 -1.84
CA GLY A 787 -10.73 12.21 -0.89
C GLY A 787 -12.25 12.42 -0.74
N SER A 788 -12.82 13.42 -1.41
CA SER A 788 -14.25 13.71 -1.42
C SER A 788 -14.98 13.28 -2.69
N GLU A 789 -14.26 12.86 -3.73
CA GLU A 789 -14.82 12.56 -5.05
C GLU A 789 -14.61 11.09 -5.43
N PRO A 790 -15.51 10.49 -6.23
CA PRO A 790 -15.30 9.16 -6.80
C PRO A 790 -13.99 9.13 -7.59
N VAL A 791 -13.25 8.02 -7.47
CA VAL A 791 -11.99 7.82 -8.18
C VAL A 791 -12.29 7.08 -9.48
N PRO A 792 -11.99 7.64 -10.66
CA PRO A 792 -12.19 6.95 -11.93
C PRO A 792 -11.27 5.72 -12.01
N VAL A 793 -11.72 4.68 -12.74
CA VAL A 793 -10.85 3.57 -13.13
C VAL A 793 -10.11 4.00 -14.40
N ASP A 794 -8.84 4.39 -14.26
CA ASP A 794 -8.04 4.86 -15.39
C ASP A 794 -7.30 3.70 -16.09
N GLY A 795 -7.12 3.85 -17.40
CA GLY A 795 -6.23 2.99 -18.20
C GLY A 795 -6.77 1.60 -18.54
N GLN A 796 -6.15 0.99 -19.55
CA GLN A 796 -6.36 -0.40 -19.95
C GLN A 796 -5.07 -1.19 -19.78
N GLU A 797 -5.16 -2.52 -19.79
CA GLU A 797 -3.95 -3.34 -19.84
C GLU A 797 -3.12 -3.01 -21.10
N ALA A 798 -1.80 -3.10 -20.97
CA ALA A 798 -0.91 -2.67 -22.04
C ALA A 798 -1.13 -3.48 -23.33
N GLY A 799 -1.43 -2.78 -24.43
CA GLY A 799 -1.68 -3.37 -25.73
C GLY A 799 -3.03 -4.07 -25.88
N THR A 800 -3.97 -3.92 -24.95
CA THR A 800 -5.31 -4.56 -25.04
C THR A 800 -6.41 -3.64 -25.56
N SER A 801 -6.09 -2.38 -25.87
CA SER A 801 -7.04 -1.47 -26.52
C SER A 801 -7.54 -2.08 -27.84
N ALA A 802 -8.85 -2.29 -27.94
CA ALA A 802 -9.49 -2.76 -29.16
C ALA A 802 -9.78 -1.56 -30.06
N GLY A 803 -9.15 -1.50 -31.24
CA GLY A 803 -9.36 -0.41 -32.18
C GLY A 803 -8.79 -0.69 -33.56
N TYR A 804 -9.54 -0.30 -34.60
CA TYR A 804 -9.08 -0.28 -35.99
C TYR A 804 -8.79 1.15 -36.44
N SER A 805 -7.53 1.45 -36.73
CA SER A 805 -7.12 2.79 -37.16
C SER A 805 -7.44 2.99 -38.65
N GLN A 806 -8.38 3.89 -38.94
CA GLN A 806 -8.75 4.25 -40.32
C GLN A 806 -7.62 4.97 -41.07
N SER A 807 -6.80 5.75 -40.35
CA SER A 807 -5.70 6.51 -40.94
C SER A 807 -4.52 5.61 -41.36
N THR A 808 -4.18 4.62 -40.53
CA THR A 808 -3.06 3.71 -40.80
C THR A 808 -3.50 2.41 -41.47
N HIS A 809 -4.81 2.13 -41.54
CA HIS A 809 -5.39 0.85 -41.96
C HIS A 809 -4.83 -0.34 -41.19
N THR A 810 -4.50 -0.14 -39.91
CA THR A 810 -3.92 -1.18 -39.04
C THR A 810 -4.82 -1.51 -37.85
N LEU A 811 -4.75 -2.77 -37.45
CA LEU A 811 -5.38 -3.30 -36.23
C LEU A 811 -4.30 -3.56 -35.19
N SER A 812 -4.46 -3.05 -33.98
CA SER A 812 -3.58 -3.41 -32.87
C SER A 812 -4.08 -4.69 -32.21
N LEU A 813 -3.32 -5.78 -32.39
CA LEU A 813 -3.62 -7.06 -31.75
C LEU A 813 -3.00 -7.16 -30.35
N PRO A 814 -3.72 -7.75 -29.39
CA PRO A 814 -3.28 -7.85 -28.01
C PRO A 814 -2.25 -8.95 -27.80
N PHE A 815 -1.68 -8.99 -26.61
CA PHE A 815 -0.89 -10.12 -26.08
C PHE A 815 0.39 -10.49 -26.84
N GLY A 816 0.77 -9.72 -27.87
CA GLY A 816 1.83 -10.11 -28.80
C GLY A 816 1.39 -11.16 -29.83
N LEU A 817 0.09 -11.22 -30.14
CA LEU A 817 -0.41 -11.97 -31.28
C LEU A 817 0.18 -11.43 -32.59
N ALA A 818 0.48 -12.32 -33.52
CA ALA A 818 1.04 -11.97 -34.81
C ALA A 818 0.05 -11.14 -35.62
N GLN A 819 0.54 -10.11 -36.32
CA GLN A 819 -0.27 -9.14 -37.07
C GLN A 819 -1.12 -9.77 -38.19
N ASP A 820 -0.80 -10.98 -38.63
CA ASP A 820 -1.54 -11.75 -39.61
C ASP A 820 -2.59 -12.70 -39.01
N THR A 821 -2.79 -12.66 -37.68
CA THR A 821 -3.87 -13.39 -37.00
C THR A 821 -5.23 -12.88 -37.50
N PRO A 822 -6.11 -13.76 -38.00
CA PRO A 822 -7.43 -13.35 -38.46
C PRO A 822 -8.27 -12.73 -37.35
N VAL A 823 -9.01 -11.67 -37.68
CA VAL A 823 -9.99 -11.05 -36.80
C VAL A 823 -11.27 -10.81 -37.56
N LEU A 824 -12.40 -11.06 -36.91
CA LEU A 824 -13.72 -10.71 -37.41
C LEU A 824 -14.50 -10.03 -36.28
N GLY A 825 -15.08 -8.86 -36.57
CA GLY A 825 -15.94 -8.14 -35.62
C GLY A 825 -17.22 -7.60 -36.25
N SER A 826 -18.24 -7.39 -35.43
CA SER A 826 -19.59 -6.96 -35.82
C SER A 826 -19.84 -5.45 -35.78
N TYR A 827 -18.86 -4.65 -35.33
CA TYR A 827 -19.06 -3.20 -35.16
C TYR A 827 -19.46 -2.52 -36.47
N GLY A 828 -20.52 -1.72 -36.42
CA GLY A 828 -21.08 -0.99 -37.57
C GLY A 828 -22.16 -1.75 -38.34
N TYR A 829 -22.44 -3.01 -38.00
CA TYR A 829 -23.55 -3.77 -38.57
C TYR A 829 -24.84 -3.65 -37.73
N ASN A 830 -25.58 -2.55 -37.93
CA ASN A 830 -26.75 -2.23 -37.10
C ASN A 830 -28.09 -2.47 -37.84
N THR A 831 -28.06 -3.20 -38.96
CA THR A 831 -29.22 -3.40 -39.84
C THR A 831 -29.91 -4.76 -39.69
N GLY A 832 -29.37 -5.65 -38.85
CA GLY A 832 -29.89 -6.99 -38.58
C GLY A 832 -28.98 -7.74 -37.61
N GLU A 833 -29.35 -8.98 -37.26
CA GLU A 833 -28.52 -9.83 -36.40
C GLU A 833 -27.22 -10.24 -37.10
N ALA A 834 -26.06 -9.99 -36.49
CA ALA A 834 -24.79 -10.48 -37.00
C ALA A 834 -24.54 -11.90 -36.49
N ARG A 835 -24.10 -12.80 -37.39
CA ARG A 835 -23.86 -14.21 -37.07
C ARG A 835 -22.55 -14.70 -37.67
N LEU A 836 -21.75 -15.33 -36.83
CA LEU A 836 -20.49 -15.96 -37.21
C LEU A 836 -20.52 -17.44 -36.85
N VAL A 837 -20.22 -18.30 -37.82
CA VAL A 837 -19.92 -19.72 -37.62
C VAL A 837 -18.63 -20.02 -38.35
N SER A 838 -17.61 -20.40 -37.58
CA SER A 838 -16.31 -20.76 -38.15
C SER A 838 -16.34 -22.15 -38.82
N GLY A 839 -15.31 -22.42 -39.63
CA GLY A 839 -14.92 -23.79 -39.96
C GLY A 839 -14.54 -24.60 -38.72
N TRP A 840 -14.44 -25.91 -38.88
CA TRP A 840 -13.98 -26.81 -37.82
C TRP A 840 -12.46 -26.68 -37.64
N TYR A 841 -12.01 -26.69 -36.39
CA TYR A 841 -10.61 -26.72 -35.98
C TYR A 841 -10.31 -28.04 -35.26
N GLU A 842 -9.13 -28.61 -35.49
CA GLU A 842 -8.70 -29.87 -34.87
C GLU A 842 -8.33 -29.67 -33.40
N LEU A 843 -9.01 -30.39 -32.51
CA LEU A 843 -8.70 -30.43 -31.09
C LEU A 843 -7.43 -31.29 -30.93
N GLY A 844 -6.27 -30.64 -30.88
CA GLY A 844 -4.98 -31.33 -30.65
C GLY A 844 -4.96 -32.16 -29.35
N PRO A 845 -3.84 -32.83 -29.04
CA PRO A 845 -3.76 -33.67 -27.85
C PRO A 845 -3.95 -32.84 -26.57
N ILE A 846 -5.03 -33.11 -25.83
CA ILE A 846 -5.25 -32.54 -24.50
C ILE A 846 -4.30 -33.20 -23.50
N SER A 847 -3.59 -32.38 -22.74
CA SER A 847 -2.65 -32.79 -21.71
C SER A 847 -2.83 -31.94 -20.44
N LYS A 848 -2.00 -32.17 -19.41
CA LYS A 848 -2.00 -31.33 -18.21
C LYS A 848 -1.50 -29.91 -18.49
N ASP A 849 -0.65 -29.74 -19.50
CA ASP A 849 -0.04 -28.46 -19.86
C ASP A 849 -0.90 -27.65 -20.84
N THR A 850 -2.01 -28.25 -21.32
CA THR A 850 -3.03 -27.63 -22.18
C THR A 850 -4.43 -27.68 -21.53
N PRO A 851 -4.63 -27.07 -20.34
CA PRO A 851 -5.87 -27.22 -19.58
C PRO A 851 -7.02 -26.32 -20.06
N LEU A 852 -6.79 -25.45 -21.05
CA LEU A 852 -7.76 -24.49 -21.56
C LEU A 852 -7.79 -24.52 -23.09
N ILE A 853 -8.96 -24.25 -23.67
CA ILE A 853 -9.14 -23.69 -25.01
C ILE A 853 -9.39 -22.20 -24.81
N VAL A 854 -8.70 -21.36 -25.59
CA VAL A 854 -8.72 -19.91 -25.45
C VAL A 854 -9.06 -19.26 -26.77
N MET A 855 -9.77 -18.14 -26.71
CA MET A 855 -10.01 -17.26 -27.85
C MET A 855 -9.84 -15.82 -27.39
N SER A 856 -9.11 -15.00 -28.14
CA SER A 856 -9.05 -13.57 -27.86
C SER A 856 -10.30 -12.91 -28.44
N ALA A 857 -10.95 -12.08 -27.64
CA ALA A 857 -12.18 -11.38 -28.02
C ALA A 857 -12.23 -9.97 -27.42
N ALA A 858 -13.00 -9.10 -28.04
CA ALA A 858 -13.28 -7.74 -27.59
C ALA A 858 -14.79 -7.43 -27.75
N GLY A 859 -15.25 -6.37 -27.10
CA GLY A 859 -16.68 -5.99 -27.12
C GLY A 859 -17.53 -6.68 -26.04
N HIS A 860 -18.85 -6.48 -26.10
CA HIS A 860 -19.80 -6.88 -25.07
C HIS A 860 -20.14 -8.37 -25.22
N ILE A 861 -19.77 -9.20 -24.24
CA ILE A 861 -19.93 -10.67 -24.33
C ILE A 861 -20.72 -11.16 -23.12
N ALA A 862 -21.74 -11.98 -23.37
CA ALA A 862 -22.57 -12.56 -22.33
C ALA A 862 -21.72 -13.46 -21.41
N SER A 863 -21.84 -13.25 -20.10
CA SER A 863 -21.09 -14.01 -19.09
C SER A 863 -21.86 -14.04 -17.76
N ALA A 864 -21.20 -14.44 -16.69
CA ALA A 864 -21.71 -14.34 -15.33
C ALA A 864 -20.62 -13.89 -14.35
N TYR A 865 -21.00 -13.04 -13.41
CA TYR A 865 -20.18 -12.72 -12.25
C TYR A 865 -19.84 -13.98 -11.45
N LEU A 866 -18.87 -13.85 -10.54
CA LEU A 866 -18.42 -14.95 -9.68
C LEU A 866 -19.52 -15.50 -8.75
N ASP A 867 -20.56 -14.72 -8.48
CA ASP A 867 -21.75 -15.14 -7.72
C ASP A 867 -22.85 -15.78 -8.59
N GLY A 868 -22.62 -15.89 -9.90
CA GLY A 868 -23.55 -16.46 -10.88
C GLY A 868 -24.53 -15.46 -11.48
N THR A 869 -24.51 -14.18 -11.07
CA THR A 869 -25.35 -13.15 -11.67
C THR A 869 -24.97 -12.94 -13.14
N GLY A 870 -25.95 -12.95 -14.04
CA GLY A 870 -25.71 -12.79 -15.48
C GLY A 870 -25.17 -11.40 -15.83
N ILE A 871 -24.26 -11.37 -16.81
CA ILE A 871 -23.70 -10.16 -17.44
C ILE A 871 -24.28 -10.11 -18.85
N TYR A 872 -24.88 -8.97 -19.20
CA TYR A 872 -25.44 -8.75 -20.54
C TYR A 872 -24.32 -8.62 -21.59
N GLY A 873 -24.55 -9.17 -22.78
CA GLY A 873 -23.66 -9.06 -23.93
C GLY A 873 -24.03 -10.07 -25.01
N GLN A 874 -23.16 -10.21 -26.02
CA GLN A 874 -23.37 -11.10 -27.16
C GLN A 874 -22.97 -12.54 -26.87
N ASP A 875 -23.65 -13.49 -27.51
CA ASP A 875 -23.44 -14.92 -27.27
C ASP A 875 -22.19 -15.40 -28.01
N VAL A 876 -21.22 -15.91 -27.26
CA VAL A 876 -20.00 -16.54 -27.81
C VAL A 876 -19.85 -17.94 -27.23
N ALA A 877 -19.85 -18.95 -28.10
CA ALA A 877 -19.78 -20.36 -27.71
C ALA A 877 -18.80 -21.16 -28.56
N PHE A 878 -18.29 -22.23 -27.94
CA PHE A 878 -17.51 -23.27 -28.60
C PHE A 878 -18.43 -24.46 -28.89
N GLU A 879 -18.67 -24.74 -30.16
CA GLU A 879 -19.39 -25.94 -30.60
C GLU A 879 -18.40 -27.05 -30.92
N PHE A 880 -18.68 -28.26 -30.45
CA PHE A 880 -17.82 -29.43 -30.58
C PHE A 880 -18.39 -30.44 -31.56
N GLY A 881 -17.50 -31.19 -32.19
CA GLY A 881 -17.87 -32.24 -33.12
C GLY A 881 -16.91 -33.43 -33.11
N ALA A 882 -17.40 -34.55 -33.62
CA ALA A 882 -16.62 -35.76 -33.86
C ALA A 882 -16.71 -36.19 -35.32
N ARG A 883 -15.58 -36.58 -35.91
CA ARG A 883 -15.55 -37.20 -37.24
C ARG A 883 -16.30 -38.54 -37.20
N ARG A 884 -17.29 -38.72 -38.07
CA ARG A 884 -18.03 -39.98 -38.29
C ARG A 884 -18.13 -40.26 -39.79
N ASP A 885 -18.50 -41.48 -40.15
CA ASP A 885 -18.75 -41.85 -41.54
C ASP A 885 -19.87 -40.98 -42.12
N GLY A 886 -19.52 -40.03 -42.99
CA GLY A 886 -20.45 -39.06 -43.59
C GLY A 886 -20.27 -37.59 -43.15
N GLY A 887 -19.33 -37.26 -42.26
CA GLY A 887 -19.00 -35.87 -41.92
C GLY A 887 -18.73 -35.62 -40.44
N VAL A 888 -18.92 -34.38 -39.99
CA VAL A 888 -18.75 -34.00 -38.58
C VAL A 888 -20.11 -34.02 -37.88
N ALA A 889 -20.25 -34.85 -36.85
CA ALA A 889 -21.43 -34.87 -35.99
C ALA A 889 -21.20 -33.97 -34.78
N ALA A 890 -22.08 -33.00 -34.54
CA ALA A 890 -22.02 -32.13 -33.37
C ALA A 890 -22.19 -32.93 -32.07
N THR A 891 -21.32 -32.71 -31.09
CA THR A 891 -21.30 -33.41 -29.79
C THR A 891 -21.79 -32.53 -28.64
N GLY A 892 -21.89 -31.22 -28.85
CA GLY A 892 -22.42 -30.26 -27.87
C GLY A 892 -21.90 -28.85 -28.13
N SER A 893 -22.43 -27.87 -27.40
CA SER A 893 -21.95 -26.48 -27.40
C SER A 893 -21.79 -26.00 -25.96
N VAL A 894 -20.72 -25.24 -25.70
CA VAL A 894 -20.40 -24.72 -24.38
C VAL A 894 -20.10 -23.21 -24.49
N PRO A 895 -20.77 -22.35 -23.70
CA PRO A 895 -20.49 -20.92 -23.71
C PRO A 895 -19.07 -20.65 -23.18
N ALA A 896 -18.45 -19.61 -23.72
CA ALA A 896 -17.15 -19.16 -23.25
C ALA A 896 -17.22 -18.58 -21.83
N ILE A 897 -16.13 -18.71 -21.07
CA ILE A 897 -15.95 -17.99 -19.81
C ILE A 897 -15.24 -16.66 -20.11
N ASP A 898 -15.90 -15.55 -19.82
CA ASP A 898 -15.29 -14.23 -19.83
C ASP A 898 -14.86 -13.83 -18.40
N PRO A 899 -13.57 -13.59 -18.15
CA PRO A 899 -13.06 -13.13 -16.86
C PRO A 899 -13.18 -11.60 -16.64
N GLY A 900 -13.59 -10.84 -17.66
CA GLY A 900 -13.60 -9.37 -17.61
C GLY A 900 -14.59 -8.78 -16.59
N ASP A 901 -14.24 -7.64 -16.00
CA ASP A 901 -15.16 -6.81 -15.22
C ASP A 901 -16.01 -5.96 -16.20
N PRO A 902 -17.34 -6.20 -16.32
CA PRO A 902 -18.18 -5.56 -17.32
C PRO A 902 -18.41 -4.05 -17.09
N GLN A 903 -17.86 -3.49 -16.02
CA GLN A 903 -18.15 -2.12 -15.59
C GLN A 903 -17.17 -1.08 -16.13
N THR A 904 -15.99 -1.47 -16.65
CA THR A 904 -14.86 -0.53 -16.86
C THR A 904 -14.52 -0.29 -18.34
N SER A 905 -14.55 -1.33 -19.18
CA SER A 905 -14.45 -1.28 -20.65
C SER A 905 -14.57 -2.72 -21.18
N TYR A 906 -14.65 -2.89 -22.50
CA TYR A 906 -14.54 -4.20 -23.16
C TYR A 906 -13.31 -4.28 -24.07
N PRO A 907 -12.09 -4.19 -23.51
CA PRO A 907 -10.85 -4.35 -24.25
C PRO A 907 -10.72 -5.77 -24.79
N TRP A 908 -9.67 -5.99 -25.58
CA TRP A 908 -9.21 -7.32 -25.89
C TRP A 908 -8.92 -8.11 -24.60
N ARG A 909 -9.54 -9.28 -24.50
CA ARG A 909 -9.36 -10.23 -23.39
C ARG A 909 -9.43 -11.66 -23.89
N ASN A 910 -9.00 -12.60 -23.06
CA ASN A 910 -9.01 -14.01 -23.41
C ASN A 910 -10.23 -14.69 -22.81
N LEU A 911 -11.15 -15.09 -23.68
CA LEU A 911 -12.23 -16.03 -23.36
C LEU A 911 -11.65 -17.41 -23.11
N ARG A 912 -12.21 -18.12 -22.13
CA ARG A 912 -11.63 -19.35 -21.57
C ARG A 912 -12.64 -20.48 -21.64
N LEU A 913 -12.18 -21.68 -21.97
CA LEU A 913 -12.96 -22.90 -21.83
C LEU A 913 -12.07 -24.02 -21.27
N PRO A 914 -12.33 -24.53 -20.06
CA PRO A 914 -11.55 -25.64 -19.51
C PRO A 914 -11.67 -26.88 -20.39
N THR A 915 -10.56 -27.56 -20.66
CA THR A 915 -10.59 -28.79 -21.47
C THR A 915 -11.38 -29.92 -20.81
N SER A 916 -11.57 -29.85 -19.48
CA SER A 916 -12.47 -30.75 -18.74
C SER A 916 -13.96 -30.56 -19.08
N ALA A 917 -14.35 -29.45 -19.70
CA ALA A 917 -15.71 -29.18 -20.15
C ALA A 917 -15.96 -29.64 -21.60
N VAL A 918 -14.92 -30.14 -22.30
CA VAL A 918 -15.05 -30.66 -23.66
C VAL A 918 -15.89 -31.94 -23.62
N PRO A 919 -16.96 -32.06 -24.43
CA PRO A 919 -17.76 -33.28 -24.48
C PRO A 919 -16.94 -34.50 -24.90
N THR A 920 -17.15 -35.64 -24.24
CA THR A 920 -16.42 -36.89 -24.49
C THR A 920 -16.53 -37.32 -25.96
N GLY A 921 -15.40 -37.66 -26.58
CA GLY A 921 -15.32 -38.11 -27.97
C GLY A 921 -15.26 -37.00 -29.01
N SER A 922 -15.24 -35.72 -28.59
CA SER A 922 -15.03 -34.58 -29.49
C SER A 922 -13.59 -34.55 -30.00
N THR A 923 -13.44 -34.38 -31.32
CA THR A 923 -12.13 -34.26 -32.01
C THR A 923 -11.99 -32.92 -32.74
N LEU A 924 -13.09 -32.17 -32.86
CA LEU A 924 -13.17 -30.89 -33.55
C LEU A 924 -13.89 -29.86 -32.68
N VAL A 925 -13.54 -28.59 -32.87
CA VAL A 925 -14.21 -27.42 -32.26
C VAL A 925 -14.41 -26.33 -33.30
N ARG A 926 -15.49 -25.56 -33.20
CA ARG A 926 -15.71 -24.35 -33.98
C ARG A 926 -16.28 -23.25 -33.10
N VAL A 927 -16.11 -22.00 -33.53
CA VAL A 927 -16.60 -20.81 -32.84
C VAL A 927 -17.96 -20.44 -33.43
N VAL A 928 -18.91 -20.18 -32.55
CA VAL A 928 -20.24 -19.67 -32.90
C VAL A 928 -20.46 -18.37 -32.15
N VAL A 929 -20.74 -17.29 -32.88
CA VAL A 929 -21.04 -15.97 -32.32
C VAL A 929 -22.39 -15.48 -32.85
N ASN A 930 -23.21 -14.98 -31.95
CA ASN A 930 -24.49 -14.37 -32.28
C ASN A 930 -24.59 -12.99 -31.61
N ASP A 931 -24.61 -11.95 -32.44
CA ASP A 931 -24.83 -10.57 -32.05
C ASP A 931 -26.26 -10.17 -32.43
N HIS A 932 -27.10 -10.02 -31.42
CA HIS A 932 -28.55 -9.82 -31.60
C HIS A 932 -28.99 -8.40 -31.24
N ASP A 933 -28.08 -7.54 -30.78
CA ASP A 933 -28.35 -6.15 -30.44
C ASP A 933 -27.95 -5.24 -31.61
N LEU A 934 -28.80 -4.25 -31.90
CA LEU A 934 -28.58 -3.31 -33.02
C LEU A 934 -27.97 -1.99 -32.55
N GLN A 935 -27.77 -1.82 -31.23
CA GLN A 935 -27.12 -0.63 -30.69
C GLN A 935 -25.64 -0.62 -31.10
N GLN A 936 -25.15 0.54 -31.53
CA GLN A 936 -23.80 0.67 -32.08
C GLN A 936 -22.68 0.34 -31.07
N ASP A 937 -22.94 0.51 -29.78
CA ASP A 937 -22.03 0.17 -28.69
C ASP A 937 -22.05 -1.33 -28.35
N GLN A 938 -23.07 -2.08 -28.79
CA GLN A 938 -23.15 -3.52 -28.66
C GLN A 938 -22.51 -4.18 -29.89
N TRP A 939 -21.32 -4.72 -29.70
CA TRP A 939 -20.56 -5.41 -30.74
C TRP A 939 -19.64 -6.45 -30.12
N VAL A 940 -19.13 -7.35 -30.94
CA VAL A 940 -18.16 -8.37 -30.55
C VAL A 940 -17.14 -8.59 -31.66
N ALA A 941 -15.88 -8.77 -31.27
CA ALA A 941 -14.81 -9.20 -32.18
C ALA A 941 -14.10 -10.42 -31.62
N VAL A 942 -13.68 -11.35 -32.49
CA VAL A 942 -13.06 -12.61 -32.10
C VAL A 942 -11.86 -12.97 -32.99
N THR A 943 -10.93 -13.75 -32.45
CA THR A 943 -9.83 -14.41 -33.17
C THR A 943 -10.10 -15.92 -33.34
N PRO A 944 -9.30 -16.68 -34.09
CA PRO A 944 -9.35 -18.14 -34.05
C PRO A 944 -9.10 -18.70 -32.64
N PRO A 945 -9.66 -19.89 -32.33
CA PRO A 945 -9.40 -20.57 -31.06
C PRO A 945 -7.99 -21.17 -31.04
N ARG A 946 -7.39 -21.20 -29.86
CA ARG A 946 -6.08 -21.79 -29.59
C ARG A 946 -6.10 -22.68 -28.36
N LEU A 947 -5.23 -23.68 -28.35
CA LEU A 947 -4.98 -24.57 -27.22
C LEU A 947 -3.61 -24.21 -26.61
N PRO A 948 -3.57 -23.25 -25.67
CA PRO A 948 -2.32 -22.72 -25.12
C PRO A 948 -1.51 -23.78 -24.37
N HIS A 949 -0.19 -23.75 -24.58
CA HIS A 949 0.76 -24.42 -23.68
C HIS A 949 1.09 -23.50 -22.52
N LEU A 950 0.73 -23.93 -21.32
CA LEU A 950 0.82 -23.11 -20.12
C LEU A 950 1.96 -23.55 -19.20
N VAL A 951 2.74 -22.57 -18.75
CA VAL A 951 3.78 -22.73 -17.72
C VAL A 951 3.42 -21.88 -16.50
N THR A 952 3.98 -22.17 -15.32
CA THR A 952 3.74 -21.27 -14.18
C THR A 952 4.43 -19.93 -14.38
N LEU A 953 3.92 -18.87 -13.75
CA LEU A 953 4.56 -17.55 -13.83
C LEU A 953 5.96 -17.57 -13.24
N GLN A 954 6.20 -18.40 -12.21
CA GLN A 954 7.53 -18.64 -11.66
C GLN A 954 8.49 -19.28 -12.69
N GLN A 955 8.01 -20.17 -13.56
CA GLN A 955 8.83 -20.75 -14.63
C GLN A 955 9.12 -19.74 -15.74
N LEU A 956 8.16 -18.86 -16.06
CA LEU A 956 8.32 -17.84 -17.10
C LEU A 956 9.28 -16.71 -16.68
N ILE A 957 9.08 -16.15 -15.49
CA ILE A 957 9.82 -14.96 -15.01
C ILE A 957 11.08 -15.35 -14.22
N GLY A 958 11.01 -16.44 -13.45
CA GLY A 958 12.07 -16.84 -12.52
C GLY A 958 12.21 -15.90 -11.32
N SER A 959 13.42 -15.90 -10.74
CA SER A 959 13.76 -15.17 -9.51
C SER A 959 14.96 -14.22 -9.65
N THR A 960 15.52 -14.11 -10.86
CA THR A 960 16.74 -13.34 -11.13
C THR A 960 16.45 -12.04 -11.87
N ASP A 961 15.54 -12.09 -12.84
CA ASP A 961 15.15 -10.95 -13.65
C ASP A 961 14.56 -9.83 -12.78
N PRO A 962 14.89 -8.55 -13.08
CA PRO A 962 14.30 -7.41 -12.38
C PRO A 962 12.82 -7.27 -12.76
N VAL A 963 11.96 -7.28 -11.74
CA VAL A 963 10.51 -7.17 -11.90
C VAL A 963 10.01 -5.86 -11.28
N PHE A 964 9.14 -5.16 -11.98
CA PHE A 964 8.32 -4.11 -11.42
C PHE A 964 7.10 -4.74 -10.75
N LEU A 965 7.17 -4.92 -9.44
CA LEU A 965 6.04 -5.37 -8.63
C LEU A 965 5.24 -4.15 -8.16
N ASP A 966 4.00 -4.00 -8.63
CA ASP A 966 3.09 -2.99 -8.08
C ASP A 966 2.86 -3.27 -6.58
N PHE A 967 2.67 -2.22 -5.78
CA PHE A 967 2.69 -2.32 -4.32
C PHE A 967 1.61 -3.27 -3.77
N ALA A 968 0.45 -3.35 -4.43
CA ALA A 968 -0.67 -4.19 -4.03
C ALA A 968 -0.34 -5.69 -4.15
N VAL A 969 0.51 -6.07 -5.11
CA VAL A 969 0.78 -7.48 -5.42
C VAL A 969 2.03 -8.03 -4.76
N ALA A 970 2.98 -7.17 -4.41
CA ALA A 970 4.34 -7.58 -4.11
C ALA A 970 4.48 -8.63 -2.98
N GLU A 971 3.60 -8.63 -1.98
CA GLU A 971 3.64 -9.59 -0.88
C GLU A 971 3.32 -11.03 -1.34
N GLN A 972 2.51 -11.19 -2.39
CA GLN A 972 2.12 -12.49 -2.94
C GLN A 972 3.12 -13.06 -3.95
N PHE A 973 4.15 -12.28 -4.31
CA PHE A 973 5.24 -12.65 -5.23
C PHE A 973 6.61 -12.63 -4.51
N PRO A 974 6.80 -13.46 -3.47
CA PRO A 974 8.00 -13.37 -2.64
C PRO A 974 9.28 -13.75 -3.39
N CYS A 975 9.21 -14.57 -4.43
CA CYS A 975 10.37 -15.06 -5.19
C CYS A 975 10.84 -14.13 -6.32
N GLN A 976 10.01 -13.20 -6.77
CA GLN A 976 10.37 -12.25 -7.81
C GLN A 976 11.23 -11.15 -7.21
N ARG A 977 12.33 -10.81 -7.89
CA ARG A 977 13.26 -9.78 -7.43
C ARG A 977 12.77 -8.41 -7.92
N PRO A 978 12.37 -7.48 -7.03
CA PRO A 978 12.07 -6.12 -7.45
C PRO A 978 13.32 -5.49 -8.09
N PHE A 979 13.14 -4.64 -9.11
CA PHE A 979 14.27 -3.92 -9.69
C PHE A 979 14.88 -2.97 -8.64
N GLY A 980 16.20 -2.85 -8.65
CA GLY A 980 16.92 -2.01 -7.69
C GLY A 980 17.24 -0.63 -8.26
N ALA A 981 17.71 0.26 -7.40
CA ALA A 981 18.43 1.44 -7.80
C ALA A 981 19.78 1.48 -7.09
N GLN A 982 20.80 2.02 -7.76
CA GLN A 982 22.14 2.22 -7.22
C GLN A 982 22.65 3.59 -7.69
N ASP A 983 23.28 4.35 -6.80
CA ASP A 983 23.89 5.64 -7.14
C ASP A 983 22.92 6.66 -7.77
N GLY A 984 21.63 6.57 -7.42
CA GLY A 984 20.56 7.40 -7.98
C GLY A 984 20.08 6.99 -9.37
N VAL A 985 20.56 5.87 -9.92
CA VAL A 985 20.15 5.31 -11.21
C VAL A 985 19.40 3.99 -11.01
N ALA A 986 18.23 3.87 -11.64
CA ALA A 986 17.39 2.68 -11.56
C ALA A 986 17.86 1.57 -12.53
N GLN A 987 17.70 0.32 -12.12
CA GLN A 987 17.80 -0.83 -13.01
C GLN A 987 16.51 -0.94 -13.83
N LEU A 988 16.61 -1.12 -15.15
CA LEU A 988 15.43 -1.33 -16.00
C LEU A 988 14.78 -2.70 -15.70
N PRO A 989 13.48 -2.74 -15.37
CA PRO A 989 12.74 -3.99 -15.24
C PRO A 989 12.51 -4.65 -16.61
N LYS A 990 12.41 -5.98 -16.60
CA LYS A 990 12.01 -6.78 -17.78
C LYS A 990 10.55 -7.18 -17.76
N TRP A 991 9.97 -7.19 -16.57
CA TRP A 991 8.61 -7.64 -16.32
C TRP A 991 7.91 -6.67 -15.39
N ARG A 992 6.59 -6.60 -15.47
CA ARG A 992 5.72 -5.95 -14.47
C ARG A 992 4.62 -6.91 -14.03
N ILE A 993 4.23 -6.86 -12.76
CA ILE A 993 3.08 -7.60 -12.24
C ILE A 993 2.15 -6.58 -11.57
N LEU A 994 0.87 -6.61 -11.97
CA LEU A 994 -0.18 -5.68 -11.57
C LEU A 994 -1.32 -6.42 -10.86
N PRO A 995 -2.09 -5.75 -9.98
CA PRO A 995 -3.31 -6.31 -9.41
C PRO A 995 -4.44 -6.37 -10.46
N ASP A 996 -5.64 -6.78 -10.04
CA ASP A 996 -6.84 -6.80 -10.88
C ASP A 996 -7.11 -5.43 -11.51
N HIS A 997 -7.79 -5.41 -12.67
CA HIS A 997 -7.94 -4.24 -13.51
C HIS A 997 -8.43 -3.00 -12.74
N ARG A 998 -9.45 -3.17 -11.88
CA ARG A 998 -10.03 -2.09 -11.09
C ARG A 998 -9.04 -1.49 -10.08
N LEU A 999 -8.29 -2.32 -9.36
CA LEU A 999 -7.29 -1.84 -8.40
C LEU A 999 -6.06 -1.25 -9.10
N ALA A 1000 -5.69 -1.80 -10.26
CA ALA A 1000 -4.61 -1.27 -11.07
C ALA A 1000 -4.96 0.14 -11.57
N GLY A 1001 -6.16 0.31 -12.15
CA GLY A 1001 -6.59 1.59 -12.72
C GLY A 1001 -6.88 2.68 -11.70
N THR A 1002 -7.43 2.34 -10.53
CA THR A 1002 -7.76 3.34 -9.50
C THR A 1002 -6.55 3.73 -8.64
N ALA A 1003 -5.73 2.76 -8.23
CA ALA A 1003 -4.66 2.97 -7.26
C ALA A 1003 -3.27 2.86 -7.87
N SER A 1004 -2.96 1.78 -8.58
CA SER A 1004 -1.58 1.55 -9.04
C SER A 1004 -1.12 2.58 -10.07
N LEU A 1005 -1.91 2.84 -11.12
CA LEU A 1005 -1.56 3.83 -12.14
C LEU A 1005 -1.50 5.26 -11.57
N SER A 1006 -2.44 5.65 -10.71
CA SER A 1006 -2.47 7.00 -10.13
C SER A 1006 -1.36 7.23 -9.09
N TRP A 1007 -1.03 6.23 -8.27
CA TRP A 1007 -0.01 6.34 -7.22
C TRP A 1007 1.42 6.25 -7.76
N LEU A 1008 1.65 5.38 -8.74
CA LEU A 1008 2.95 5.15 -9.35
C LEU A 1008 3.26 6.11 -10.51
N GLY A 1009 2.30 6.96 -10.87
CA GLY A 1009 2.38 7.92 -11.96
C GLY A 1009 3.43 9.01 -11.78
N ASP A 1010 3.75 9.64 -12.89
CA ASP A 1010 4.78 10.67 -13.03
C ASP A 1010 4.58 11.93 -12.16
N PRO A 1011 3.36 12.51 -12.00
CA PRO A 1011 3.15 13.67 -11.11
C PRO A 1011 3.56 13.39 -9.66
N GLY A 1012 3.54 12.10 -9.29
CA GLY A 1012 3.96 11.57 -7.99
C GLY A 1012 5.47 11.43 -7.79
N GLY A 1013 6.26 11.56 -8.86
CA GLY A 1013 7.62 11.04 -8.92
C GLY A 1013 7.68 9.52 -8.73
N GLY A 1014 6.64 8.81 -9.19
CA GLY A 1014 6.52 7.36 -9.05
C GLY A 1014 7.29 6.61 -10.14
N LEU A 1015 7.33 5.28 -10.00
CA LEU A 1015 8.14 4.41 -10.84
C LEU A 1015 7.74 4.41 -12.33
N LEU A 1016 6.51 4.81 -12.67
CA LEU A 1016 6.07 4.92 -14.06
C LEU A 1016 6.82 6.01 -14.82
N GLY A 1017 7.15 7.13 -14.16
CA GLY A 1017 7.99 8.17 -14.75
C GLY A 1017 9.41 7.69 -15.11
N ILE A 1018 9.88 6.62 -14.48
CA ILE A 1018 11.18 5.99 -14.75
C ILE A 1018 11.10 5.01 -15.92
N VAL A 1019 10.04 4.19 -15.98
CA VAL A 1019 9.93 3.08 -16.95
C VAL A 1019 9.30 3.49 -18.28
N GLU A 1020 8.26 4.32 -18.28
CA GLU A 1020 7.50 4.69 -19.49
C GLU A 1020 8.36 5.32 -20.59
N PRO A 1021 9.36 6.18 -20.30
CA PRO A 1021 10.18 6.79 -21.35
C PRO A 1021 11.07 5.78 -22.09
N LEU A 1022 11.39 4.63 -21.48
CA LEU A 1022 12.38 3.68 -21.98
C LEU A 1022 11.79 2.34 -22.40
N LEU A 1023 10.64 1.95 -21.84
CA LEU A 1023 10.11 0.60 -21.94
C LEU A 1023 8.69 0.60 -22.48
N ASP A 1024 8.46 -0.24 -23.49
CA ASP A 1024 7.15 -0.53 -24.05
C ASP A 1024 6.58 -1.81 -23.41
N PRO A 1025 5.45 -1.74 -22.69
CA PRO A 1025 4.82 -2.91 -22.08
C PRO A 1025 3.98 -3.72 -23.07
N THR A 1026 4.05 -5.04 -22.98
CA THR A 1026 3.11 -5.97 -23.64
C THR A 1026 2.52 -6.93 -22.61
N THR A 1027 1.20 -6.99 -22.52
CA THR A 1027 0.52 -7.90 -21.58
C THR A 1027 0.70 -9.36 -22.00
N VAL A 1028 0.98 -10.25 -21.06
CA VAL A 1028 1.08 -11.70 -21.29
C VAL A 1028 -0.24 -12.36 -20.90
N PRO A 1029 -0.79 -13.30 -21.71
CA PRO A 1029 -1.96 -14.07 -21.30
C PRO A 1029 -1.66 -14.89 -20.06
N THR A 1030 -2.43 -14.64 -18.99
CA THR A 1030 -2.28 -15.35 -17.73
C THR A 1030 -3.62 -15.82 -17.17
N TYR A 1031 -3.58 -16.92 -16.43
CA TYR A 1031 -4.76 -17.64 -15.95
C TYR A 1031 -4.52 -18.15 -14.53
N LEU A 1032 -5.52 -18.04 -13.65
CA LEU A 1032 -5.41 -18.58 -12.29
C LEU A 1032 -5.82 -20.06 -12.28
N THR A 1033 -4.89 -20.95 -11.94
CA THR A 1033 -5.14 -22.40 -11.92
C THR A 1033 -6.29 -22.74 -10.98
N GLY A 1034 -7.29 -23.46 -11.50
CA GLY A 1034 -8.45 -23.92 -10.73
C GLY A 1034 -9.50 -22.84 -10.45
N ASP A 1035 -9.33 -21.61 -10.94
CA ASP A 1035 -10.32 -20.52 -10.84
C ASP A 1035 -10.31 -19.68 -12.13
N TRP A 1036 -10.79 -20.27 -13.22
CA TRP A 1036 -10.71 -19.71 -14.58
C TRP A 1036 -11.56 -18.46 -14.81
N ARG A 1037 -12.47 -18.13 -13.90
CA ARG A 1037 -13.32 -16.92 -13.95
C ARG A 1037 -12.68 -15.71 -13.28
N ARG A 1038 -11.60 -15.92 -12.51
CA ARG A 1038 -10.99 -14.87 -11.71
C ARG A 1038 -10.13 -13.97 -12.58
N ASP A 1039 -10.33 -12.66 -12.43
CA ASP A 1039 -9.28 -11.68 -12.64
C ASP A 1039 -8.40 -11.65 -11.37
N TRP A 1040 -7.16 -12.10 -11.50
CA TRP A 1040 -6.18 -12.05 -10.42
C TRP A 1040 -5.29 -10.80 -10.52
N GLY A 1041 -5.29 -10.14 -11.68
CA GLY A 1041 -4.29 -9.20 -12.14
C GLY A 1041 -3.60 -9.66 -13.43
N SER A 1042 -2.50 -9.00 -13.77
CA SER A 1042 -1.78 -9.24 -15.02
C SER A 1042 -0.27 -9.20 -14.88
N ALA A 1043 0.39 -9.82 -15.86
CA ALA A 1043 1.83 -9.75 -16.04
C ALA A 1043 2.14 -9.10 -17.40
N GLN A 1044 3.11 -8.20 -17.43
CA GLN A 1044 3.55 -7.52 -18.64
C GLN A 1044 5.03 -7.78 -18.88
N ARG A 1045 5.42 -7.93 -20.14
CA ARG A 1045 6.81 -7.98 -20.59
C ARG A 1045 7.20 -6.60 -21.10
N TYR A 1046 8.38 -6.13 -20.73
CA TYR A 1046 8.93 -4.88 -21.22
C TYR A 1046 9.92 -5.10 -22.36
N ALA A 1047 9.77 -4.31 -23.42
CA ALA A 1047 10.73 -4.17 -24.50
C ALA A 1047 11.38 -2.77 -24.45
N LEU A 1048 12.68 -2.69 -24.71
CA LEU A 1048 13.38 -1.41 -24.76
C LEU A 1048 12.99 -0.63 -26.02
N ILE A 1049 12.50 0.60 -25.86
CA ILE A 1049 12.15 1.51 -26.96
C ILE A 1049 13.40 1.80 -27.81
N PRO A 1050 14.49 2.34 -27.25
CA PRO A 1050 15.75 2.50 -27.99
C PRO A 1050 16.52 1.17 -28.04
N LYS A 1051 16.21 0.31 -29.01
CA LYS A 1051 16.71 -1.09 -29.10
C LYS A 1051 18.23 -1.27 -28.95
N ASN A 1052 19.03 -0.28 -29.34
CA ASN A 1052 20.50 -0.35 -29.33
C ASN A 1052 21.15 0.42 -28.17
N ALA A 1053 20.37 0.98 -27.25
CA ALA A 1053 20.92 1.72 -26.11
C ALA A 1053 21.49 0.77 -25.06
N VAL A 1054 22.62 1.17 -24.46
CA VAL A 1054 23.30 0.40 -23.41
C VAL A 1054 23.31 1.17 -22.07
N PRO A 1055 23.34 0.50 -20.91
CA PRO A 1055 23.47 1.22 -19.63
C PRO A 1055 24.72 2.12 -19.60
N SER A 1056 24.56 3.34 -19.12
CA SER A 1056 25.66 4.31 -18.99
C SER A 1056 26.63 3.92 -17.86
N ALA A 1057 27.90 4.31 -18.00
CA ALA A 1057 28.88 4.22 -16.92
C ALA A 1057 28.70 5.40 -15.97
N ILE A 1058 28.57 5.11 -14.67
CA ILE A 1058 28.41 6.12 -13.62
C ILE A 1058 29.73 6.27 -12.85
N THR A 1059 30.23 7.50 -12.79
CA THR A 1059 31.41 7.85 -11.98
C THR A 1059 30.94 8.17 -10.58
N THR A 1060 31.44 7.43 -9.58
CA THR A 1060 31.10 7.65 -8.17
C THR A 1060 32.24 8.29 -7.39
N GLY A 1061 31.90 8.97 -6.31
CA GLY A 1061 32.85 9.60 -5.39
C GLY A 1061 32.23 9.82 -4.02
N GLU A 1062 32.95 10.47 -3.12
CA GLU A 1062 32.49 10.75 -1.76
C GLU A 1062 32.78 12.20 -1.39
N LYS A 1063 31.83 12.88 -0.74
CA LYS A 1063 32.00 14.24 -0.22
C LYS A 1063 31.40 14.38 1.17
N THR A 1064 32.16 14.93 2.10
CA THR A 1064 31.63 15.30 3.42
C THR A 1064 30.78 16.55 3.32
N ARG A 1065 29.54 16.49 3.81
CA ARG A 1065 28.57 17.61 3.80
C ARG A 1065 28.12 17.95 5.22
N PRO A 1066 27.95 19.24 5.57
CA PRO A 1066 27.32 19.62 6.83
C PRO A 1066 25.82 19.29 6.81
N GLY A 1067 25.20 19.11 7.98
CA GLY A 1067 23.79 18.69 8.09
C GLY A 1067 22.75 19.73 7.60
N TRP A 1068 23.19 20.94 7.29
CA TRP A 1068 22.38 22.02 6.70
C TRP A 1068 22.68 22.27 5.22
N TRP A 1069 23.51 21.45 4.57
CA TRP A 1069 23.80 21.60 3.15
C TRP A 1069 22.55 21.35 2.30
N ARG A 1070 22.18 22.34 1.47
CA ARG A 1070 21.04 22.28 0.56
C ARG A 1070 21.44 22.83 -0.81
N PRO A 1071 21.61 21.98 -1.85
CA PRO A 1071 22.06 22.43 -3.18
C PRO A 1071 20.95 23.08 -4.02
N GLY A 1072 19.80 23.38 -3.43
CA GLY A 1072 18.57 23.78 -4.12
C GLY A 1072 17.45 22.74 -3.99
N PRO A 1073 16.23 23.05 -4.46
CA PRO A 1073 15.14 22.09 -4.50
C PRO A 1073 15.49 20.92 -5.45
N SER A 1074 15.18 19.69 -5.04
CA SER A 1074 15.31 18.50 -5.90
C SER A 1074 14.42 18.64 -7.12
N GLN A 1075 13.12 18.80 -6.88
CA GLN A 1075 12.10 19.08 -7.88
C GLN A 1075 11.66 20.54 -7.86
N ALA A 1076 11.50 21.14 -9.03
CA ALA A 1076 10.96 22.49 -9.17
C ALA A 1076 9.42 22.45 -9.26
N LEU A 1077 8.79 21.86 -8.24
CA LEU A 1077 7.34 21.85 -8.08
C LEU A 1077 6.87 23.24 -7.62
N GLU A 1078 5.82 23.77 -8.24
CA GLU A 1078 5.12 24.91 -7.67
C GLU A 1078 4.51 24.50 -6.31
N PRO A 1079 4.48 25.41 -5.31
CA PRO A 1079 3.65 25.17 -4.13
C PRO A 1079 2.19 25.10 -4.59
N ALA A 1080 1.54 23.95 -4.39
CA ALA A 1080 0.10 23.79 -4.58
C ALA A 1080 -0.71 24.71 -3.64
#